data_AF-A0A1F0C9G1-F1
#
_entry.id   AF-A0A1F0C9G1-F1
#
_cell.length_a   1.000
_cell.length_b   1.000
_cell.length_c   1.000
_cell.angle_alpha   90.00
_cell.angle_beta   90.00
_cell.angle_gamma   90.00
#
_symmetry.space_group_name_H-M   'P 1'
#
loop_
_entity.id
_entity.type
_entity.pdbx_description
1 polymer ?
#
loop_
_entity_poly.entity_id
_entity_poly.type
_entity_poly.pdbx_seq_one_letter_code
_entity_poly.pdbx_strand_id
1 'polypeptide(L)'
;MFRKYNFEKGLKFSIRKFSVGVASVAIGSLLFISPQVLADETTSVTSATTPTGVTATDANLVTSNNSTPTSTNRSATSTQGSNLSNTSEIIKPATLAATSPTTDNVAPSVDKRTYATSGDWTLQNPYADSVRNKNISPSVRDESFKSAETTVVRDDNSTVKVTATITPVPGNDEGSGVLTNGGNQSEYKATSEMFVGNVDPAKIPALGVYTQPGRTEGGSKLSDKLNFNGKAPSTILTLKFDKAVTDPIIDLSGVGGNAHLSFTETTNENGRIVEKIDYARGSYNSTFFELITPGISLEKASSGVNLTVTANTVDVTDKNTFNESVVNPSDADFVNGLDRTPDAVPAGTGSIRLKGTFTEVSFKLYHQAVPFTAFSKEKYHTGDGYYNSTANIRPTVVKPDSINGLNKHASDVIDDKISDNNDISNDDLLRLSVRLQNPRGSVVVNYIDTEGNIIGTEYKDTTDAILGTHYNTAESSGDLSSDATVERPFTITKDGKVYELVAENITVPVGKVNSDGTLATNGGSFNYGTDAASGEVAEGTKSVTYVYSIKQESKGNVHARYVILGTETELASVKTVKSEAPIDEAYSDRAPATLEKDGKLYEFVHVRDNKGDAPADGKVTEQDQTITYEYVEVPKGRVVVDYVIEGTATKLKDTYVDTPTAYIRDKEGQATPYNTAENDSEKPLLLDKDGIKYELVSIQEGSAAEKGTLREGEQHVVYQYRKVVEVPSVKVGNVHARYVILGTETELASVKTVKSEAPIDEAYSDRAPATLEKDGKLYEFVHVRDNKGDAPADGKVTEQDQTITYEYKLKKDESEAVGNVVINYVDETGNVIKKPILDTHESKVGTPYDTTDYKFAEIKFNGKIYKLVSAKTMGNEFGKVTEGTTEVTYVYRESVKSTLPKEMGISIPSESESPKFISTQTTENRPNKGVLTSSKKPTNKSVLPTTGEESNRTLGVVGITLVATTATLAASSLKRRKN
;
A
#
# COMPACT_ATOMS: atom_id res chain seq x y z
N MET A 1 9.40 16.60 -75.95
CA MET A 1 9.46 17.59 -77.04
C MET A 1 8.32 18.61 -76.85
N PHE A 2 8.49 19.87 -77.29
CA PHE A 2 7.43 20.91 -77.54
C PHE A 2 6.35 21.15 -76.45
N ARG A 3 6.32 22.32 -75.77
CA ARG A 3 5.72 23.64 -76.19
C ARG A 3 4.17 23.70 -76.09
N LYS A 4 3.51 24.81 -75.65
CA LYS A 4 3.92 26.08 -74.96
C LYS A 4 2.67 26.96 -74.63
N TYR A 5 2.90 28.08 -73.91
CA TYR A 5 2.13 29.36 -73.85
C TYR A 5 0.98 29.49 -72.81
N ASN A 6 0.65 30.68 -72.26
CA ASN A 6 1.12 32.09 -72.42
C ASN A 6 1.01 32.82 -71.02
N PHE A 7 1.99 33.59 -70.49
CA PHE A 7 2.47 34.97 -70.79
C PHE A 7 1.85 36.09 -69.91
N GLU A 8 2.70 36.91 -69.25
CA GLU A 8 2.60 38.39 -69.07
C GLU A 8 3.95 38.94 -68.50
N LYS A 9 4.13 40.27 -68.42
CA LYS A 9 5.42 41.00 -68.24
C LYS A 9 5.80 41.24 -66.75
N GLY A 10 7.01 41.68 -66.34
CA GLY A 10 8.29 41.95 -67.04
C GLY A 10 9.21 42.95 -66.28
N LEU A 11 10.47 43.13 -66.75
CA LEU A 11 11.57 44.02 -66.24
C LEU A 11 12.17 43.62 -64.86
N LYS A 12 13.45 43.21 -64.71
CA LYS A 12 14.79 43.79 -65.00
C LYS A 12 15.29 44.85 -63.99
N PHE A 13 16.32 44.50 -63.20
CA PHE A 13 17.71 45.00 -63.31
C PHE A 13 18.66 44.26 -62.32
N SER A 14 19.96 44.59 -62.30
CA SER A 14 21.04 43.94 -61.52
C SER A 14 22.23 44.89 -61.33
N ILE A 15 23.00 44.83 -60.22
CA ILE A 15 24.50 45.00 -60.14
C ILE A 15 25.10 45.15 -58.70
N ARG A 16 26.28 44.52 -58.48
CA ARG A 16 27.43 44.75 -57.54
C ARG A 16 27.29 45.18 -56.04
N LYS A 17 27.74 44.28 -55.15
CA LYS A 17 29.04 44.26 -54.39
C LYS A 17 29.65 45.51 -53.68
N PHE A 18 30.17 45.24 -52.46
CA PHE A 18 31.35 45.81 -51.73
C PHE A 18 31.27 47.10 -50.83
N SER A 19 31.03 46.88 -49.52
CA SER A 19 31.98 47.03 -48.37
C SER A 19 32.79 48.32 -48.02
N VAL A 20 32.87 48.57 -46.69
CA VAL A 20 33.87 49.32 -45.86
C VAL A 20 33.76 50.87 -45.72
N GLY A 21 33.63 51.38 -44.47
CA GLY A 21 34.56 52.45 -43.98
C GLY A 21 34.10 53.61 -43.07
N VAL A 22 34.45 53.54 -41.77
CA VAL A 22 35.18 54.56 -40.94
C VAL A 22 34.56 55.94 -40.53
N ALA A 23 34.50 56.16 -39.20
CA ALA A 23 34.73 57.39 -38.37
C ALA A 23 33.75 58.59 -38.19
N SER A 24 33.21 58.70 -36.96
CA SER A 24 33.47 59.77 -35.94
C SER A 24 32.81 61.18 -35.93
N VAL A 25 32.79 61.75 -34.70
CA VAL A 25 32.63 63.17 -34.25
C VAL A 25 31.18 63.73 -34.10
N ALA A 26 30.79 64.53 -33.09
CA ALA A 26 31.12 64.72 -31.64
C ALA A 26 30.18 65.80 -31.00
N ILE A 27 30.37 66.10 -29.68
CA ILE A 27 29.87 67.29 -28.91
C ILE A 27 28.35 67.24 -28.56
N GLY A 28 27.87 67.60 -27.35
CA GLY A 28 28.46 68.09 -26.09
C GLY A 28 27.31 68.51 -25.12
N SER A 29 27.48 69.09 -23.91
CA SER A 29 28.63 69.33 -23.02
C SER A 29 28.12 69.83 -21.64
N LEU A 30 28.70 69.35 -20.52
CA LEU A 30 28.99 70.00 -19.20
C LEU A 30 27.91 70.90 -18.53
N LEU A 31 27.67 70.93 -17.20
CA LEU A 31 28.29 70.36 -15.97
C LEU A 31 27.16 70.26 -14.87
N PHE A 32 27.23 70.44 -13.52
CA PHE A 32 28.24 70.87 -12.53
C PHE A 32 27.83 70.49 -11.06
N ILE A 33 28.82 70.15 -10.20
CA ILE A 33 28.85 70.15 -8.69
C ILE A 33 27.87 69.27 -7.87
N SER A 34 28.43 68.57 -6.86
CA SER A 34 27.80 67.74 -5.80
C SER A 34 27.75 68.54 -4.44
N PRO A 35 27.78 68.01 -3.18
CA PRO A 35 27.75 66.62 -2.64
C PRO A 35 26.91 66.36 -1.35
N GLN A 36 26.87 65.08 -0.89
CA GLN A 36 26.60 64.58 0.49
C GLN A 36 25.15 64.70 1.07
N VAL A 37 24.64 63.87 2.02
CA VAL A 37 25.04 62.57 2.66
C VAL A 37 23.82 61.90 3.36
N LEU A 38 23.80 60.54 3.41
CA LEU A 38 23.07 59.55 4.28
C LEU A 38 21.67 59.77 4.92
N ALA A 39 20.98 58.61 5.12
CA ALA A 39 19.96 58.28 6.15
C ALA A 39 18.53 58.90 6.03
N ASP A 40 17.45 58.32 6.60
CA ASP A 40 17.06 56.88 6.80
C ASP A 40 15.54 56.76 7.14
N GLU A 41 14.97 55.56 7.00
CA GLU A 41 13.81 54.94 7.71
C GLU A 41 12.37 55.57 7.83
N THR A 42 11.40 54.71 8.20
CA THR A 42 10.04 54.94 8.79
C THR A 42 8.79 55.43 8.00
N THR A 43 8.02 54.46 7.49
CA THR A 43 6.56 54.20 7.76
C THR A 43 5.47 55.32 7.92
N SER A 44 4.48 55.33 6.99
CA SER A 44 2.99 55.46 7.22
C SER A 44 2.37 56.83 7.70
N VAL A 45 1.04 57.10 7.82
CA VAL A 45 -0.24 56.31 7.73
C VAL A 45 -1.48 57.16 7.24
N THR A 46 -2.48 56.52 6.59
CA THR A 46 -3.96 56.83 6.52
C THR A 46 -4.59 58.16 6.04
N SER A 47 -5.72 58.04 5.31
CA SER A 47 -6.92 58.93 5.32
C SER A 47 -8.18 58.23 4.71
N ALA A 48 -9.40 58.75 4.94
CA ALA A 48 -10.72 58.13 4.62
C ALA A 48 -11.28 58.50 3.20
N THR A 49 -12.47 58.13 2.68
CA THR A 49 -13.81 57.77 3.26
C THR A 49 -14.73 57.00 2.25
N THR A 50 -15.83 56.39 2.71
CA THR A 50 -16.95 55.69 1.99
C THR A 50 -18.11 56.64 1.56
N PRO A 51 -19.29 56.22 0.99
CA PRO A 51 -19.84 54.90 0.55
C PRO A 51 -20.21 54.89 -0.98
N THR A 52 -20.94 53.97 -1.66
CA THR A 52 -22.07 53.03 -1.37
C THR A 52 -22.22 52.03 -2.56
N GLY A 53 -22.69 50.78 -2.49
CA GLY A 53 -23.01 49.87 -1.38
C GLY A 53 -23.96 48.71 -1.79
N VAL A 54 -23.95 47.60 -1.02
CA VAL A 54 -25.00 46.54 -0.90
C VAL A 54 -25.25 45.61 -2.10
N THR A 55 -25.37 44.27 -2.02
CA THR A 55 -24.86 43.10 -1.22
C THR A 55 -25.03 41.86 -2.17
N ALA A 56 -25.14 40.54 -1.88
CA ALA A 56 -25.17 39.59 -0.76
C ALA A 56 -24.91 38.17 -1.37
N THR A 57 -24.58 37.05 -0.70
CA THR A 57 -24.04 36.67 0.63
C THR A 57 -23.50 35.24 0.52
N ASP A 58 -22.43 34.93 1.26
CA ASP A 58 -22.11 33.65 1.93
C ASP A 58 -22.00 32.31 1.15
N ALA A 59 -21.19 31.32 1.57
CA ALA A 59 -19.96 31.35 2.40
C ALA A 59 -19.23 29.97 2.34
N ASN A 60 -17.90 30.02 2.55
CA ASN A 60 -17.07 29.05 3.30
C ASN A 60 -16.94 27.54 2.95
N LEU A 61 -15.67 27.11 2.90
CA LEU A 61 -15.08 25.88 3.50
C LEU A 61 -15.44 24.48 2.92
N VAL A 62 -14.65 23.41 3.13
CA VAL A 62 -13.19 23.20 3.04
C VAL A 62 -12.85 21.68 3.05
N THR A 63 -11.72 21.27 2.44
CA THR A 63 -11.00 19.96 2.55
C THR A 63 -11.77 18.61 2.48
N SER A 64 -11.48 17.86 1.42
CA SER A 64 -11.02 16.44 1.39
C SER A 64 -11.14 15.53 2.64
N ASN A 65 -11.61 14.27 2.46
CA ASN A 65 -10.69 13.11 2.35
C ASN A 65 -11.35 11.72 2.08
N ASN A 66 -10.74 10.99 1.13
CA ASN A 66 -10.36 9.56 1.12
C ASN A 66 -11.22 8.45 1.82
N SER A 67 -11.71 7.45 1.05
CA SER A 67 -11.44 6.01 1.29
C SER A 67 -12.09 5.03 0.28
N THR A 68 -11.38 3.92 0.02
CA THR A 68 -11.74 2.70 -0.76
C THR A 68 -12.24 1.55 0.17
N PRO A 69 -12.54 0.27 -0.23
CA PRO A 69 -12.46 -0.41 -1.55
C PRO A 69 -13.65 -1.37 -1.93
N THR A 70 -13.50 -2.03 -3.09
CA THR A 70 -13.96 -3.41 -3.46
C THR A 70 -15.44 -3.80 -3.70
N SER A 71 -15.71 -4.15 -4.97
CA SER A 71 -16.26 -5.44 -5.46
C SER A 71 -17.58 -6.02 -4.91
N THR A 72 -18.61 -6.16 -5.77
CA THR A 72 -19.00 -7.50 -6.28
C THR A 72 -19.99 -7.51 -7.47
N ASN A 73 -19.98 -8.67 -8.14
CA ASN A 73 -20.74 -9.14 -9.31
C ASN A 73 -22.27 -8.87 -9.46
N ARG A 74 -22.67 -8.96 -10.75
CA ARG A 74 -23.89 -9.59 -11.33
C ARG A 74 -25.22 -8.82 -11.54
N SER A 75 -25.62 -8.83 -12.82
CA SER A 75 -26.94 -9.26 -13.33
C SER A 75 -28.17 -8.33 -13.32
N ALA A 76 -28.31 -7.62 -14.45
CA ALA A 76 -29.39 -7.83 -15.44
C ALA A 76 -30.79 -7.16 -15.30
N THR A 77 -31.36 -6.89 -16.49
CA THR A 77 -32.79 -6.72 -16.83
C THR A 77 -33.48 -5.38 -16.49
N SER A 78 -33.64 -4.50 -17.48
CA SER A 78 -34.94 -4.12 -18.12
C SER A 78 -34.75 -2.85 -18.98
N THR A 79 -35.13 -2.78 -20.26
CA THR A 79 -36.44 -2.89 -20.97
C THR A 79 -37.16 -1.55 -21.17
N GLN A 80 -36.77 -0.84 -22.23
CA GLN A 80 -37.59 0.05 -23.06
C GLN A 80 -36.97 0.00 -24.49
N GLY A 81 -37.68 -0.10 -25.61
CA GLY A 81 -39.13 -0.03 -25.85
C GLY A 81 -39.60 1.42 -26.08
N SER A 82 -40.11 1.82 -27.25
CA SER A 82 -40.34 1.10 -28.50
C SER A 82 -40.73 2.07 -29.62
N ASN A 83 -40.43 1.78 -30.90
CA ASN A 83 -41.39 1.90 -32.02
C ASN A 83 -40.81 1.38 -33.35
N LEU A 84 -41.69 0.88 -34.22
CA LEU A 84 -41.39 0.43 -35.58
C LEU A 84 -42.10 1.34 -36.61
N SER A 85 -41.56 1.40 -37.83
CA SER A 85 -42.36 1.57 -39.05
C SER A 85 -41.79 0.68 -40.16
N ASN A 86 -42.64 -0.10 -40.80
CA ASN A 86 -42.23 -1.12 -41.77
C ASN A 86 -42.29 -0.59 -43.21
N THR A 87 -41.33 -0.97 -44.06
CA THR A 87 -41.55 -1.10 -45.51
C THR A 87 -40.81 -2.30 -46.09
N SER A 88 -41.58 -3.30 -46.53
CA SER A 88 -41.32 -4.23 -47.64
C SER A 88 -40.03 -5.06 -47.64
N GLU A 89 -40.18 -6.35 -47.31
CA GLU A 89 -39.18 -7.39 -47.58
C GLU A 89 -39.08 -7.74 -49.08
N ILE A 90 -37.87 -8.09 -49.54
CA ILE A 90 -37.68 -8.97 -50.70
C ILE A 90 -36.83 -10.14 -50.23
N ILE A 91 -37.38 -11.35 -50.30
CA ILE A 91 -36.73 -12.57 -49.82
C ILE A 91 -35.51 -12.89 -50.70
N LYS A 92 -34.33 -12.99 -50.07
CA LYS A 92 -33.16 -13.67 -50.62
C LYS A 92 -32.86 -14.91 -49.75
N PRO A 93 -32.48 -16.05 -50.32
CA PRO A 93 -32.18 -17.26 -49.56
C PRO A 93 -30.94 -17.08 -48.68
N ALA A 94 -30.91 -17.75 -47.54
CA ALA A 94 -29.80 -17.66 -46.59
C ALA A 94 -28.56 -18.41 -47.12
N THR A 95 -27.42 -17.71 -47.19
CA THR A 95 -26.11 -18.35 -47.35
C THR A 95 -25.80 -19.14 -46.09
N LEU A 96 -25.67 -20.46 -46.19
CA LEU A 96 -25.23 -21.31 -45.09
C LEU A 96 -23.76 -21.02 -44.77
N ALA A 97 -23.52 -20.40 -43.61
CA ALA A 97 -22.17 -20.26 -43.08
C ALA A 97 -21.65 -21.64 -42.66
N ALA A 98 -20.56 -22.10 -43.28
CA ALA A 98 -19.88 -23.32 -42.87
C ALA A 98 -19.31 -23.16 -41.45
N THR A 99 -19.58 -24.12 -40.58
CA THR A 99 -19.14 -24.08 -39.17
C THR A 99 -17.68 -24.48 -39.03
N SER A 100 -16.79 -23.52 -38.79
CA SER A 100 -15.40 -23.79 -38.46
C SER A 100 -15.27 -24.59 -37.14
N PRO A 101 -14.45 -25.66 -37.09
CA PRO A 101 -14.10 -26.30 -35.83
C PRO A 101 -13.18 -25.38 -35.00
N THR A 102 -13.34 -25.40 -33.67
CA THR A 102 -12.57 -24.55 -32.76
C THR A 102 -11.19 -25.14 -32.45
N THR A 103 -10.14 -24.49 -32.94
CA THR A 103 -8.76 -24.61 -32.42
C THR A 103 -8.15 -23.22 -32.27
N ASP A 104 -7.20 -23.08 -31.34
CA ASP A 104 -6.75 -21.78 -30.82
C ASP A 104 -6.18 -20.86 -31.90
N ASN A 105 -6.87 -19.73 -32.11
CA ASN A 105 -6.34 -18.59 -32.85
C ASN A 105 -6.45 -17.34 -31.97
N VAL A 106 -5.36 -17.02 -31.25
CA VAL A 106 -5.11 -15.65 -30.83
C VAL A 106 -4.98 -14.82 -32.10
N ALA A 107 -5.83 -13.82 -32.29
CA ALA A 107 -5.75 -12.94 -33.45
C ALA A 107 -4.33 -12.34 -33.52
N PRO A 108 -3.61 -12.47 -34.66
CA PRO A 108 -2.22 -12.02 -34.74
C PRO A 108 -2.14 -10.53 -34.41
N SER A 109 -1.25 -10.19 -33.47
CA SER A 109 -1.01 -8.81 -33.05
C SER A 109 -0.79 -7.93 -34.28
N VAL A 110 -1.56 -6.85 -34.40
CA VAL A 110 -1.44 -5.90 -35.52
C VAL A 110 0.00 -5.41 -35.59
N ASP A 111 0.73 -5.85 -36.62
CA ASP A 111 2.10 -5.43 -36.84
C ASP A 111 2.09 -3.96 -37.27
N LYS A 112 2.52 -3.08 -36.38
CA LYS A 112 2.48 -1.63 -36.58
C LYS A 112 3.56 -1.12 -37.52
N ARG A 113 4.52 -1.97 -37.92
CA ARG A 113 5.65 -1.56 -38.75
C ARG A 113 5.21 -1.10 -40.13
N THR A 114 5.75 0.03 -40.56
CA THR A 114 5.69 0.49 -41.95
C THR A 114 6.67 -0.28 -42.82
N TYR A 115 6.22 -0.73 -43.99
CA TYR A 115 7.00 -1.54 -44.92
C TYR A 115 7.05 -0.87 -46.30
N ALA A 116 8.25 -0.73 -46.86
CA ALA A 116 8.44 -0.44 -48.28
C ALA A 116 8.35 -1.71 -49.12
N THR A 117 7.96 -1.54 -50.38
CA THR A 117 7.63 -2.63 -51.30
C THR A 117 8.59 -2.70 -52.48
N SER A 118 8.83 -3.91 -52.98
CA SER A 118 9.50 -4.15 -54.25
C SER A 118 8.80 -3.41 -55.40
N GLY A 119 9.55 -2.62 -56.16
CA GLY A 119 9.09 -2.10 -57.44
C GLY A 119 8.94 -3.21 -58.50
N ASP A 120 8.67 -2.81 -59.74
CA ASP A 120 8.45 -3.73 -60.85
C ASP A 120 9.62 -4.71 -61.05
N TRP A 121 9.30 -5.97 -61.31
CA TRP A 121 10.28 -7.04 -61.50
C TRP A 121 10.80 -7.05 -62.94
N THR A 122 12.08 -6.74 -63.11
CA THR A 122 12.78 -6.88 -64.39
C THR A 122 13.19 -8.34 -64.59
N LEU A 123 12.49 -9.05 -65.47
CA LEU A 123 12.78 -10.45 -65.82
C LEU A 123 14.11 -10.57 -66.60
N GLN A 124 14.92 -11.58 -66.30
CA GLN A 124 16.28 -11.74 -66.81
C GLN A 124 16.64 -13.20 -67.08
N ASN A 125 17.60 -13.43 -68.00
CA ASN A 125 18.06 -14.76 -68.42
C ASN A 125 16.90 -15.67 -68.87
N PRO A 126 16.22 -15.36 -69.99
CA PRO A 126 15.18 -16.21 -70.56
C PRO A 126 15.70 -17.62 -70.87
N TYR A 127 14.83 -18.61 -70.83
CA TYR A 127 15.19 -19.96 -71.29
C TYR A 127 15.44 -19.93 -72.80
N ALA A 128 16.64 -20.36 -73.22
CA ALA A 128 17.00 -20.42 -74.62
C ALA A 128 16.05 -21.37 -75.38
N ASP A 129 15.51 -20.91 -76.51
CA ASP A 129 14.55 -21.68 -77.32
C ASP A 129 13.30 -22.15 -76.54
N SER A 130 12.76 -21.32 -75.64
CA SER A 130 11.61 -21.65 -74.78
C SER A 130 10.40 -22.24 -75.54
N VAL A 131 10.07 -21.69 -76.71
CA VAL A 131 9.04 -22.19 -77.65
C VAL A 131 9.26 -23.66 -78.04
N ARG A 132 10.53 -24.11 -78.08
CA ARG A 132 10.95 -25.48 -78.39
C ARG A 132 11.30 -26.31 -77.14
N ASN A 133 11.36 -25.71 -75.94
CA ASN A 133 11.60 -26.44 -74.70
C ASN A 133 10.34 -27.18 -74.25
N LYS A 134 10.28 -28.47 -74.59
CA LYS A 134 9.18 -29.38 -74.22
C LYS A 134 9.01 -29.61 -72.71
N ASN A 135 9.97 -29.18 -71.89
CA ASN A 135 9.91 -29.29 -70.44
C ASN A 135 9.25 -28.07 -69.79
N ILE A 136 8.91 -27.02 -70.55
CA ILE A 136 8.12 -25.86 -70.09
C ILE A 136 6.70 -26.04 -70.63
N SER A 137 5.68 -25.79 -69.80
CA SER A 137 4.27 -25.85 -70.22
C SER A 137 3.95 -24.78 -71.26
N PRO A 138 3.15 -25.09 -72.30
CA PRO A 138 2.76 -24.12 -73.33
C PRO A 138 2.21 -22.81 -72.78
N SER A 139 1.50 -22.85 -71.65
CA SER A 139 0.90 -21.69 -70.96
C SER A 139 1.88 -20.56 -70.64
N VAL A 140 3.17 -20.86 -70.43
CA VAL A 140 4.18 -19.88 -70.00
C VAL A 140 5.45 -19.85 -70.88
N ARG A 141 5.49 -20.59 -72.00
CA ARG A 141 6.70 -20.70 -72.86
C ARG A 141 7.23 -19.35 -73.33
N ASP A 142 6.35 -18.42 -73.68
CA ASP A 142 6.76 -17.13 -74.26
C ASP A 142 7.27 -16.12 -73.22
N GLU A 143 7.01 -16.34 -71.93
CA GLU A 143 7.43 -15.47 -70.81
C GLU A 143 8.21 -16.23 -69.71
N SER A 144 9.06 -17.19 -70.09
CA SER A 144 9.83 -18.04 -69.15
C SER A 144 11.28 -17.58 -68.91
N PHE A 145 11.62 -17.27 -67.64
CA PHE A 145 12.92 -16.73 -67.22
C PHE A 145 13.57 -17.49 -66.05
N LYS A 146 14.91 -17.47 -65.99
CA LYS A 146 15.71 -18.10 -64.91
C LYS A 146 15.96 -17.17 -63.71
N SER A 147 15.71 -15.88 -63.87
CA SER A 147 16.00 -14.85 -62.86
C SER A 147 15.12 -13.62 -63.03
N ALA A 148 14.99 -12.82 -61.98
CA ALA A 148 14.34 -11.52 -62.01
C ALA A 148 14.99 -10.58 -61.00
N GLU A 149 14.93 -9.27 -61.23
CA GLU A 149 15.47 -8.26 -60.33
C GLU A 149 14.49 -7.13 -60.05
N THR A 150 14.42 -6.71 -58.79
CA THR A 150 13.65 -5.55 -58.34
C THR A 150 14.49 -4.69 -57.38
N THR A 151 14.03 -3.48 -57.09
CA THR A 151 14.58 -2.64 -56.02
C THR A 151 13.46 -2.27 -55.06
N VAL A 152 13.72 -2.44 -53.76
CA VAL A 152 12.90 -1.88 -52.69
C VAL A 152 13.50 -0.51 -52.35
N VAL A 153 12.69 0.55 -52.41
CA VAL A 153 13.07 1.91 -52.02
C VAL A 153 12.32 2.26 -50.74
N ARG A 154 13.04 2.54 -49.66
CA ARG A 154 12.47 2.83 -48.34
C ARG A 154 12.20 4.33 -48.14
N ASP A 155 11.47 4.68 -47.07
CA ASP A 155 11.09 6.06 -46.72
C ASP A 155 12.29 7.03 -46.61
N ASP A 156 13.46 6.54 -46.18
CA ASP A 156 14.71 7.30 -46.08
C ASP A 156 15.46 7.44 -47.42
N ASN A 157 14.88 6.93 -48.52
CA ASN A 157 15.48 6.72 -49.84
C ASN A 157 16.61 5.67 -49.85
N SER A 158 16.79 4.88 -48.79
CA SER A 158 17.70 3.73 -48.86
C SER A 158 17.14 2.68 -49.83
N THR A 159 18.00 2.19 -50.71
CA THR A 159 17.66 1.16 -51.68
C THR A 159 18.21 -0.20 -51.24
N VAL A 160 17.46 -1.26 -51.49
CA VAL A 160 17.96 -2.65 -51.47
C VAL A 160 17.55 -3.30 -52.78
N LYS A 161 18.53 -3.84 -53.51
CA LYS A 161 18.29 -4.61 -54.72
C LYS A 161 18.00 -6.06 -54.33
N VAL A 162 16.95 -6.64 -54.90
CA VAL A 162 16.61 -8.06 -54.72
C VAL A 162 16.71 -8.76 -56.07
N THR A 163 17.52 -9.82 -56.12
CA THR A 163 17.68 -10.71 -57.27
C THR A 163 17.06 -12.05 -56.93
N ALA A 164 15.99 -12.43 -57.63
CA ALA A 164 15.41 -13.77 -57.57
C ALA A 164 16.06 -14.66 -58.64
N THR A 165 16.34 -15.91 -58.32
CA THR A 165 16.80 -16.95 -59.26
C THR A 165 16.06 -18.26 -59.04
N ILE A 166 15.83 -19.02 -60.11
CA ILE A 166 15.15 -20.31 -60.07
C ILE A 166 16.03 -21.39 -60.73
N THR A 167 16.17 -22.54 -60.07
CA THR A 167 17.08 -23.62 -60.49
C THR A 167 16.46 -25.00 -60.25
N PRO A 168 16.45 -25.93 -61.21
CA PRO A 168 15.83 -27.24 -61.01
C PRO A 168 16.54 -28.02 -59.90
N VAL A 169 15.78 -28.80 -59.13
CA VAL A 169 16.40 -29.72 -58.13
C VAL A 169 17.21 -30.80 -58.85
N PRO A 170 18.29 -31.34 -58.23
CA PRO A 170 19.07 -32.43 -58.82
C PRO A 170 18.18 -33.64 -59.19
N GLY A 171 18.10 -33.93 -60.49
CA GLY A 171 17.26 -35.00 -61.06
C GLY A 171 16.07 -34.51 -61.90
N ASN A 172 15.73 -33.22 -61.83
CA ASN A 172 14.71 -32.60 -62.70
C ASN A 172 15.33 -31.90 -63.92
N ASP A 173 14.51 -31.71 -64.95
CA ASP A 173 14.89 -31.03 -66.19
C ASP A 173 14.84 -29.49 -66.06
N GLU A 174 15.59 -28.77 -66.91
CA GLU A 174 15.46 -27.31 -67.02
C GLU A 174 14.06 -26.91 -67.54
N GLY A 175 13.29 -26.29 -66.64
CA GLY A 175 11.92 -25.82 -66.91
C GLY A 175 10.89 -26.27 -65.87
N SER A 176 11.20 -27.22 -64.97
CA SER A 176 10.25 -27.71 -63.95
C SER A 176 9.69 -26.63 -63.01
N GLY A 177 10.39 -25.50 -62.88
CA GLY A 177 9.79 -24.22 -62.50
C GLY A 177 10.48 -23.06 -63.21
N VAL A 178 9.76 -21.96 -63.42
CA VAL A 178 10.24 -20.74 -64.11
C VAL A 178 9.80 -19.48 -63.37
N LEU A 179 10.46 -18.36 -63.67
CA LEU A 179 10.00 -17.03 -63.29
C LEU A 179 9.32 -16.36 -64.48
N THR A 180 8.25 -15.62 -64.23
CA THR A 180 7.43 -14.96 -65.26
C THR A 180 6.81 -13.67 -64.71
N ASN A 181 6.02 -12.96 -65.52
CA ASN A 181 5.34 -11.74 -65.09
C ASN A 181 4.18 -12.10 -64.13
N GLY A 182 4.24 -11.62 -62.88
CA GLY A 182 3.17 -11.81 -61.89
C GLY A 182 2.16 -10.67 -61.84
N GLY A 183 2.42 -9.58 -62.56
CA GLY A 183 1.66 -8.34 -62.47
C GLY A 183 1.77 -7.71 -61.08
N ASN A 184 0.72 -7.85 -60.29
CA ASN A 184 0.61 -7.36 -58.92
C ASN A 184 -0.18 -8.36 -58.07
N GLN A 185 -0.22 -8.16 -56.75
CA GLN A 185 -0.91 -9.08 -55.83
C GLN A 185 -2.44 -9.11 -56.02
N SER A 186 -3.07 -8.13 -56.68
CA SER A 186 -4.52 -8.16 -56.96
C SER A 186 -4.93 -8.99 -58.18
N GLU A 187 -3.99 -9.42 -59.03
CA GLU A 187 -4.29 -10.20 -60.25
C GLU A 187 -5.10 -11.47 -59.96
N TYR A 188 -4.81 -12.14 -58.84
CA TYR A 188 -5.54 -13.31 -58.35
C TYR A 188 -6.50 -12.95 -57.20
N LYS A 189 -7.19 -11.80 -57.33
CA LYS A 189 -8.27 -11.32 -56.44
C LYS A 189 -7.91 -11.20 -54.94
N ALA A 190 -6.63 -11.12 -54.57
CA ALA A 190 -6.25 -10.94 -53.18
C ALA A 190 -6.75 -9.59 -52.63
N THR A 191 -7.11 -9.55 -51.35
CA THR A 191 -7.64 -8.35 -50.67
C THR A 191 -6.67 -7.83 -49.62
N SER A 192 -6.78 -6.56 -49.25
CA SER A 192 -5.85 -5.91 -48.30
C SER A 192 -5.76 -6.63 -46.95
N GLU A 193 -6.87 -7.13 -46.42
CA GLU A 193 -6.95 -7.82 -45.12
C GLU A 193 -6.19 -9.15 -45.08
N MET A 194 -5.80 -9.70 -46.24
CA MET A 194 -4.99 -10.91 -46.32
C MET A 194 -3.51 -10.64 -46.03
N PHE A 195 -3.03 -9.40 -46.17
CA PHE A 195 -1.61 -9.04 -46.06
C PHE A 195 -1.31 -8.21 -44.81
N VAL A 196 -0.10 -8.37 -44.26
CA VAL A 196 0.32 -7.62 -43.06
C VAL A 196 0.34 -6.12 -43.34
N GLY A 197 -0.26 -5.33 -42.45
CA GLY A 197 -0.41 -3.89 -42.59
C GLY A 197 -1.58 -3.43 -43.49
N ASN A 198 -2.48 -4.31 -43.91
CA ASN A 198 -3.68 -3.98 -44.71
C ASN A 198 -3.36 -3.20 -46.00
N VAL A 199 -2.28 -3.58 -46.68
CA VAL A 199 -1.76 -2.91 -47.87
C VAL A 199 -2.63 -3.15 -49.11
N ASP A 200 -2.63 -2.22 -50.07
CA ASP A 200 -3.41 -2.32 -51.31
C ASP A 200 -2.74 -3.28 -52.31
N PRO A 201 -3.31 -4.46 -52.63
CA PRO A 201 -2.66 -5.46 -53.48
C PRO A 201 -2.43 -5.00 -54.92
N ALA A 202 -3.22 -4.04 -55.42
CA ALA A 202 -3.04 -3.46 -56.75
C ALA A 202 -1.82 -2.52 -56.83
N LYS A 203 -1.27 -2.11 -55.67
CA LYS A 203 -0.05 -1.30 -55.55
C LYS A 203 1.20 -2.11 -55.19
N ILE A 204 1.14 -3.45 -55.25
CA ILE A 204 2.23 -4.35 -54.86
C ILE A 204 2.67 -5.16 -56.10
N PRO A 205 3.71 -4.73 -56.84
CA PRO A 205 4.25 -5.49 -57.96
C PRO A 205 4.69 -6.90 -57.55
N ALA A 206 4.38 -7.88 -58.39
CA ALA A 206 4.56 -9.29 -58.10
C ALA A 206 5.39 -10.01 -59.17
N LEU A 207 6.30 -10.86 -58.72
CA LEU A 207 6.99 -11.84 -59.53
C LEU A 207 6.05 -13.05 -59.70
N GLY A 208 5.88 -13.52 -60.94
CA GLY A 208 5.23 -14.80 -61.19
C GLY A 208 6.23 -15.91 -60.89
N VAL A 209 5.92 -16.76 -59.92
CA VAL A 209 6.69 -17.97 -59.63
C VAL A 209 5.84 -19.16 -60.08
N TYR A 210 6.37 -19.91 -61.03
CA TYR A 210 5.65 -20.99 -61.69
C TYR A 210 6.26 -22.35 -61.31
N THR A 211 5.44 -23.31 -60.86
CA THR A 211 5.86 -24.70 -60.64
C THR A 211 4.90 -25.68 -61.30
N GLN A 212 5.43 -26.80 -61.80
CA GLN A 212 4.68 -27.82 -62.54
C GLN A 212 5.18 -29.23 -62.18
N PRO A 213 4.45 -30.30 -62.55
CA PRO A 213 4.85 -31.68 -62.28
C PRO A 213 6.26 -32.00 -62.78
N GLY A 214 7.03 -32.75 -61.99
CA GLY A 214 8.33 -33.26 -62.41
C GLY A 214 8.20 -34.33 -63.51
N ARG A 215 9.17 -34.41 -64.44
CA ARG A 215 9.13 -35.42 -65.53
C ARG A 215 9.10 -36.88 -65.01
N THR A 216 9.63 -37.13 -63.82
CA THR A 216 9.69 -38.42 -63.11
C THR A 216 8.66 -38.54 -61.99
N GLU A 217 7.80 -37.54 -61.80
CA GLU A 217 6.74 -37.50 -60.79
C GLU A 217 5.69 -38.59 -61.04
N GLY A 218 5.20 -39.22 -59.96
CA GLY A 218 4.37 -40.43 -60.03
C GLY A 218 5.05 -41.67 -60.65
N GLY A 219 6.26 -41.54 -61.20
CA GLY A 219 7.09 -42.64 -61.70
C GLY A 219 7.19 -42.72 -63.22
N SER A 220 7.28 -43.95 -63.74
CA SER A 220 7.64 -44.22 -65.14
C SER A 220 6.46 -44.55 -66.06
N LYS A 221 5.27 -44.90 -65.54
CA LYS A 221 4.06 -45.08 -66.34
C LYS A 221 3.22 -43.81 -66.32
N LEU A 222 2.64 -43.44 -67.47
CA LEU A 222 1.80 -42.25 -67.58
C LEU A 222 0.54 -42.29 -66.70
N SER A 223 -0.06 -43.47 -66.46
CA SER A 223 -1.12 -43.65 -65.46
C SER A 223 -0.68 -43.22 -64.06
N ASP A 224 0.49 -43.72 -63.64
CA ASP A 224 1.03 -43.53 -62.30
C ASP A 224 1.44 -42.06 -62.09
N LYS A 225 1.87 -41.36 -63.16
CA LYS A 225 2.05 -39.91 -63.18
C LYS A 225 0.74 -39.16 -63.04
N LEU A 226 -0.19 -39.35 -63.98
CA LEU A 226 -1.46 -38.61 -64.04
C LEU A 226 -2.22 -38.69 -62.71
N ASN A 227 -2.19 -39.86 -62.09
CA ASN A 227 -2.91 -40.16 -60.85
C ASN A 227 -2.08 -39.85 -59.58
N PHE A 228 -0.95 -39.14 -59.70
CA PHE A 228 -0.09 -38.77 -58.58
C PHE A 228 -0.86 -38.02 -57.48
N ASN A 229 -0.62 -38.40 -56.23
CA ASN A 229 -1.27 -37.85 -55.05
C ASN A 229 -0.21 -37.73 -53.93
N GLY A 230 0.17 -36.49 -53.59
CA GLY A 230 1.30 -36.21 -52.72
C GLY A 230 2.07 -34.97 -53.17
N LYS A 231 3.40 -34.96 -52.94
CA LYS A 231 4.29 -33.87 -53.37
C LYS A 231 5.65 -34.35 -53.84
N ALA A 232 6.19 -33.71 -54.85
CA ALA A 232 7.50 -34.00 -55.46
C ALA A 232 8.34 -32.72 -55.56
N PRO A 233 9.66 -32.81 -55.33
CA PRO A 233 10.54 -31.64 -55.38
C PRO A 233 10.66 -31.16 -56.84
N SER A 234 10.41 -29.88 -57.09
CA SER A 234 10.38 -29.31 -58.44
C SER A 234 11.60 -28.45 -58.74
N THR A 235 11.87 -27.44 -57.91
CA THR A 235 12.87 -26.40 -58.17
C THR A 235 13.36 -25.76 -56.86
N ILE A 236 14.39 -24.92 -56.91
CA ILE A 236 14.87 -24.07 -55.81
C ILE A 236 14.77 -22.62 -56.26
N LEU A 237 14.02 -21.83 -55.50
CA LEU A 237 13.94 -20.38 -55.59
C LEU A 237 14.91 -19.77 -54.57
N THR A 238 15.82 -18.91 -55.03
CA THR A 238 16.71 -18.13 -54.17
C THR A 238 16.42 -16.65 -54.32
N LEU A 239 16.27 -15.94 -53.20
CA LEU A 239 16.18 -14.48 -53.13
C LEU A 239 17.48 -13.95 -52.51
N LYS A 240 18.23 -13.17 -53.29
CA LYS A 240 19.49 -12.54 -52.88
C LYS A 240 19.31 -11.03 -52.76
N PHE A 241 19.85 -10.46 -51.69
CA PHE A 241 19.83 -9.04 -51.38
C PHE A 241 21.24 -8.46 -51.54
N ASP A 242 21.37 -7.23 -52.09
CA ASP A 242 22.68 -6.57 -52.22
C ASP A 242 23.28 -6.11 -50.88
N LYS A 243 22.44 -6.03 -49.86
CA LYS A 243 22.75 -5.64 -48.47
C LYS A 243 22.07 -6.60 -47.52
N ALA A 244 22.56 -6.69 -46.28
CA ALA A 244 21.86 -7.46 -45.25
C ALA A 244 20.48 -6.86 -44.97
N VAL A 245 19.47 -7.72 -44.87
CA VAL A 245 18.10 -7.37 -44.48
C VAL A 245 17.72 -8.15 -43.22
N THR A 246 16.90 -7.54 -42.37
CA THR A 246 16.38 -8.15 -41.14
C THR A 246 14.87 -8.29 -41.23
N ASP A 247 14.33 -9.44 -40.84
CA ASP A 247 12.89 -9.69 -40.74
C ASP A 247 12.05 -9.29 -41.99
N PRO A 248 12.51 -9.50 -43.24
CA PRO A 248 11.73 -9.11 -44.42
C PRO A 248 10.44 -9.91 -44.56
N ILE A 249 9.44 -9.30 -45.20
CA ILE A 249 8.17 -9.92 -45.53
C ILE A 249 8.20 -10.44 -46.97
N ILE A 250 7.71 -11.66 -47.15
CA ILE A 250 7.32 -12.23 -48.43
C ILE A 250 5.78 -12.24 -48.46
N ASP A 251 5.19 -11.58 -49.44
CA ASP A 251 3.75 -11.66 -49.71
C ASP A 251 3.50 -12.67 -50.82
N LEU A 252 2.62 -13.64 -50.53
CA LEU A 252 2.15 -14.63 -51.50
C LEU A 252 0.66 -14.44 -51.75
N SER A 253 0.23 -14.55 -53.01
CA SER A 253 -1.15 -14.86 -53.39
C SER A 253 -1.15 -15.89 -54.50
N GLY A 254 -2.26 -16.61 -54.66
CA GLY A 254 -2.36 -17.58 -55.74
C GLY A 254 -1.52 -18.84 -55.56
N VAL A 255 -1.20 -19.25 -54.32
CA VAL A 255 -0.55 -20.56 -54.10
C VAL A 255 -1.61 -21.64 -54.25
N GLY A 256 -1.70 -22.23 -55.44
CA GLY A 256 -2.67 -23.28 -55.77
C GLY A 256 -3.44 -23.06 -57.07
N GLY A 257 -4.14 -24.10 -57.48
CA GLY A 257 -4.87 -24.16 -58.74
C GLY A 257 -5.38 -25.57 -59.03
N ASN A 258 -5.94 -25.74 -60.23
CA ASN A 258 -6.36 -27.04 -60.73
C ASN A 258 -6.14 -27.16 -62.23
N ALA A 259 -6.06 -28.39 -62.72
CA ALA A 259 -6.30 -28.70 -64.11
C ALA A 259 -7.30 -29.84 -64.22
N HIS A 260 -8.23 -29.71 -65.17
CA HIS A 260 -9.21 -30.72 -65.51
C HIS A 260 -9.40 -30.85 -67.03
N LEU A 261 -9.92 -31.99 -67.45
CA LEU A 261 -10.19 -32.34 -68.84
C LEU A 261 -11.31 -33.38 -68.89
N SER A 262 -12.46 -33.02 -69.46
CA SER A 262 -13.54 -33.96 -69.76
C SER A 262 -13.41 -34.53 -71.17
N PHE A 263 -13.76 -35.81 -71.31
CA PHE A 263 -13.75 -36.55 -72.57
C PHE A 263 -15.20 -36.85 -72.96
N THR A 264 -15.62 -36.37 -74.13
CA THR A 264 -16.98 -36.60 -74.65
C THR A 264 -17.01 -37.68 -75.73
N GLU A 265 -18.03 -38.55 -75.68
CA GLU A 265 -18.43 -39.39 -76.81
C GLU A 265 -19.53 -38.70 -77.62
N THR A 266 -19.34 -38.65 -78.94
CA THR A 266 -20.32 -38.12 -79.90
C THR A 266 -21.25 -39.23 -80.36
N THR A 267 -22.47 -39.27 -79.82
CA THR A 267 -23.49 -40.29 -80.13
C THR A 267 -24.55 -39.77 -81.11
N ASN A 268 -25.14 -40.65 -81.93
CA ASN A 268 -26.22 -40.30 -82.86
C ASN A 268 -27.57 -40.77 -82.31
N GLU A 269 -28.24 -39.93 -81.53
CA GLU A 269 -29.54 -40.24 -80.94
C GLU A 269 -30.68 -39.65 -81.79
N ASN A 270 -31.52 -40.54 -82.35
CA ASN A 270 -32.68 -40.16 -83.17
C ASN A 270 -32.36 -39.19 -84.33
N GLY A 271 -31.19 -39.34 -84.95
CA GLY A 271 -30.72 -38.49 -86.04
C GLY A 271 -30.18 -37.12 -85.61
N ARG A 272 -30.02 -36.88 -84.30
CA ARG A 272 -29.24 -35.75 -83.79
C ARG A 272 -27.88 -36.24 -83.29
N ILE A 273 -26.86 -35.43 -83.54
CA ILE A 273 -25.56 -35.55 -82.88
C ILE A 273 -25.76 -35.07 -81.44
N VAL A 274 -25.40 -35.90 -80.46
CA VAL A 274 -25.46 -35.61 -79.03
C VAL A 274 -24.12 -35.99 -78.41
N GLU A 275 -23.40 -34.98 -77.92
CA GLU A 275 -22.17 -35.17 -77.16
C GLU A 275 -22.53 -35.45 -75.69
N LYS A 276 -21.91 -36.47 -75.11
CA LYS A 276 -22.07 -36.87 -73.71
C LYS A 276 -20.71 -37.08 -73.08
N ILE A 277 -20.52 -36.59 -71.86
CA ILE A 277 -19.29 -36.84 -71.10
C ILE A 277 -19.22 -38.34 -70.78
N ASP A 278 -18.15 -38.98 -71.27
CA ASP A 278 -17.85 -40.40 -71.06
C ASP A 278 -17.10 -40.56 -69.72
N TYR A 279 -16.05 -39.77 -69.52
CA TYR A 279 -15.35 -39.62 -68.24
C TYR A 279 -14.59 -38.29 -68.19
N ALA A 280 -14.04 -37.94 -67.02
CA ALA A 280 -13.21 -36.76 -66.83
C ALA A 280 -11.92 -37.11 -66.07
N ARG A 281 -10.87 -36.31 -66.28
CA ARG A 281 -9.60 -36.34 -65.54
C ARG A 281 -9.38 -35.01 -64.86
N GLY A 282 -8.95 -34.99 -63.60
CA GLY A 282 -8.70 -33.74 -62.89
C GLY A 282 -7.92 -33.88 -61.60
N SER A 283 -7.11 -32.88 -61.29
CA SER A 283 -6.30 -32.78 -60.08
C SER A 283 -6.22 -31.33 -59.61
N TYR A 284 -6.23 -31.13 -58.28
CA TYR A 284 -5.78 -29.88 -57.67
C TYR A 284 -4.26 -29.85 -57.54
N ASN A 285 -3.68 -28.66 -57.41
CA ASN A 285 -2.28 -28.46 -57.08
C ASN A 285 -2.04 -27.32 -56.08
N SER A 286 -0.79 -27.22 -55.65
CA SER A 286 -0.21 -26.14 -54.84
C SER A 286 1.31 -26.25 -54.82
N THR A 287 2.01 -25.12 -54.65
CA THR A 287 3.45 -25.09 -54.39
C THR A 287 3.70 -25.19 -52.89
N PHE A 288 4.32 -26.29 -52.45
CA PHE A 288 4.83 -26.42 -51.08
C PHE A 288 6.26 -25.88 -50.99
N PHE A 289 6.54 -25.03 -50.01
CA PHE A 289 7.85 -24.40 -49.80
C PHE A 289 8.56 -25.04 -48.61
N GLU A 290 9.82 -25.43 -48.79
CA GLU A 290 10.76 -25.84 -47.73
C GLU A 290 11.89 -24.80 -47.63
N LEU A 291 12.02 -24.12 -46.49
CA LEU A 291 13.15 -23.22 -46.20
C LEU A 291 14.41 -24.05 -45.98
N ILE A 292 15.41 -23.88 -46.87
CA ILE A 292 16.67 -24.65 -46.83
C ILE A 292 17.89 -23.84 -46.37
N THR A 293 17.74 -22.53 -46.11
CA THR A 293 18.83 -21.68 -45.58
C THR A 293 18.94 -21.82 -44.05
N PRO A 294 20.09 -22.26 -43.50
CA PRO A 294 20.29 -22.36 -42.05
C PRO A 294 20.26 -21.00 -41.35
N GLY A 295 19.77 -20.97 -40.11
CA GLY A 295 19.76 -19.76 -39.26
C GLY A 295 18.61 -18.78 -39.52
N ILE A 296 17.79 -19.03 -40.55
CA ILE A 296 16.53 -18.32 -40.81
C ILE A 296 15.37 -19.20 -40.32
N SER A 297 14.25 -18.58 -39.94
CA SER A 297 12.97 -19.28 -39.74
C SER A 297 11.79 -18.45 -40.26
N LEU A 298 10.61 -19.05 -40.39
CA LEU A 298 9.40 -18.39 -40.91
C LEU A 298 8.40 -18.10 -39.80
N GLU A 299 7.73 -16.95 -39.87
CA GLU A 299 6.61 -16.56 -39.01
C GLU A 299 5.41 -16.16 -39.87
N LYS A 300 4.19 -16.60 -39.52
CA LYS A 300 2.97 -16.15 -40.17
C LYS A 300 2.68 -14.70 -39.78
N ALA A 301 2.78 -13.76 -40.72
CA ALA A 301 2.73 -12.33 -40.44
C ALA A 301 1.33 -11.69 -40.62
N SER A 302 0.39 -12.39 -41.27
CA SER A 302 -1.01 -11.96 -41.42
C SER A 302 -1.99 -13.10 -41.13
N SER A 303 -3.28 -12.78 -41.02
CA SER A 303 -4.37 -13.76 -41.01
C SER A 303 -4.36 -14.63 -42.28
N GLY A 304 -4.35 -13.98 -43.44
CA GLY A 304 -4.37 -14.61 -44.76
C GLY A 304 -5.61 -15.48 -45.02
N VAL A 305 -5.59 -16.23 -46.11
CA VAL A 305 -6.54 -17.31 -46.41
C VAL A 305 -5.81 -18.56 -46.89
N ASN A 306 -6.30 -19.73 -46.48
CA ASN A 306 -5.79 -21.06 -46.84
C ASN A 306 -4.25 -21.25 -46.77
N LEU A 307 -3.55 -20.53 -45.88
CA LEU A 307 -2.09 -20.55 -45.80
C LEU A 307 -1.60 -20.94 -44.40
N THR A 308 -0.88 -22.06 -44.35
CA THR A 308 -0.20 -22.62 -43.18
C THR A 308 1.29 -22.31 -43.26
N VAL A 309 1.84 -21.70 -42.20
CA VAL A 309 3.29 -21.42 -42.09
C VAL A 309 3.81 -22.09 -40.82
N THR A 310 4.87 -22.89 -40.96
CA THR A 310 5.68 -23.39 -39.84
C THR A 310 7.05 -22.72 -39.88
N ALA A 311 7.87 -22.87 -38.84
CA ALA A 311 9.21 -22.30 -38.77
C ALA A 311 10.13 -22.62 -39.99
N ASN A 312 9.83 -23.67 -40.77
CA ASN A 312 10.62 -24.09 -41.93
C ASN A 312 9.80 -24.33 -43.21
N THR A 313 8.47 -24.15 -43.20
CA THR A 313 7.63 -24.52 -44.37
C THR A 313 6.48 -23.55 -44.61
N VAL A 314 6.13 -23.35 -45.89
CA VAL A 314 4.85 -22.75 -46.29
C VAL A 314 4.06 -23.79 -47.08
N ASP A 315 2.79 -23.95 -46.74
CA ASP A 315 1.89 -24.92 -47.36
C ASP A 315 0.45 -24.39 -47.33
N VAL A 316 -0.40 -24.89 -48.21
CA VAL A 316 -1.84 -24.59 -48.21
C VAL A 316 -2.54 -25.42 -47.13
N THR A 317 -3.53 -24.86 -46.44
CA THR A 317 -4.19 -25.54 -45.29
C THR A 317 -5.06 -26.71 -45.76
N ASP A 318 -5.94 -26.45 -46.72
CA ASP A 318 -6.81 -27.39 -47.41
C ASP A 318 -6.33 -27.56 -48.88
N LYS A 319 -6.42 -28.79 -49.42
CA LYS A 319 -5.77 -29.18 -50.70
C LYS A 319 -6.65 -29.09 -51.95
N ASN A 320 -7.91 -28.69 -51.80
CA ASN A 320 -8.85 -28.40 -52.89
C ASN A 320 -8.70 -26.94 -53.35
N THR A 321 -7.48 -26.54 -53.67
CA THR A 321 -7.08 -25.14 -53.91
C THR A 321 -7.55 -24.61 -55.25
N PHE A 322 -8.38 -23.58 -55.24
CA PHE A 322 -8.55 -22.72 -56.41
C PHE A 322 -7.27 -21.89 -56.66
N ASN A 323 -7.17 -21.27 -57.83
CA ASN A 323 -6.12 -20.28 -58.12
C ASN A 323 -6.52 -18.88 -57.59
N GLU A 324 -7.81 -18.54 -57.63
CA GLU A 324 -8.37 -17.33 -57.04
C GLU A 324 -8.12 -17.24 -55.52
N SER A 325 -7.59 -16.12 -55.00
CA SER A 325 -7.54 -15.83 -53.55
C SER A 325 -8.93 -15.60 -52.95
N VAL A 326 -9.97 -15.53 -53.78
CA VAL A 326 -11.39 -15.48 -53.42
C VAL A 326 -12.16 -16.38 -54.40
N VAL A 327 -12.80 -17.44 -53.88
CA VAL A 327 -13.65 -18.34 -54.69
C VAL A 327 -15.06 -17.79 -54.79
N ASN A 328 -15.65 -17.79 -55.98
CA ASN A 328 -17.07 -17.45 -56.17
C ASN A 328 -17.83 -18.74 -56.48
N PRO A 329 -18.82 -19.17 -55.68
CA PRO A 329 -19.64 -20.36 -55.96
C PRO A 329 -20.48 -20.31 -57.25
N SER A 330 -20.37 -19.23 -58.03
CA SER A 330 -20.96 -19.02 -59.35
C SER A 330 -19.97 -19.12 -60.51
N ASP A 331 -18.68 -19.34 -60.24
CA ASP A 331 -17.68 -19.61 -61.28
C ASP A 331 -18.01 -20.95 -61.97
N ALA A 332 -17.72 -21.05 -63.28
CA ALA A 332 -18.23 -22.12 -64.15
C ALA A 332 -17.84 -23.53 -63.69
N ASP A 333 -16.64 -23.69 -63.14
CA ASP A 333 -16.05 -24.93 -62.60
C ASP A 333 -16.93 -25.62 -61.54
N PHE A 334 -17.83 -24.88 -60.88
CA PHE A 334 -18.70 -25.35 -59.79
C PHE A 334 -20.16 -25.61 -60.23
N VAL A 335 -20.47 -25.53 -61.53
CA VAL A 335 -21.82 -25.76 -62.08
C VAL A 335 -22.13 -27.27 -62.15
N ASN A 336 -23.37 -27.65 -61.83
CA ASN A 336 -23.80 -29.05 -61.79
C ASN A 336 -23.64 -29.78 -63.14
N GLY A 337 -22.78 -30.80 -63.18
CA GLY A 337 -22.46 -31.60 -64.37
C GLY A 337 -21.70 -32.88 -64.02
N LEU A 338 -21.48 -33.76 -65.00
CA LEU A 338 -20.72 -35.01 -64.80
C LEU A 338 -19.22 -34.76 -64.60
N ASP A 339 -18.71 -33.64 -65.10
CA ASP A 339 -17.33 -33.17 -65.03
C ASP A 339 -17.15 -31.98 -64.06
N ARG A 340 -18.16 -31.68 -63.23
CA ARG A 340 -18.07 -30.65 -62.19
C ARG A 340 -16.87 -30.88 -61.27
N THR A 341 -16.05 -29.85 -61.08
CA THR A 341 -14.91 -29.90 -60.15
C THR A 341 -15.40 -30.11 -58.70
N PRO A 342 -14.56 -30.62 -57.77
CA PRO A 342 -14.89 -30.59 -56.35
C PRO A 342 -15.09 -29.14 -55.87
N ASP A 343 -15.76 -28.93 -54.75
CA ASP A 343 -15.87 -27.60 -54.14
C ASP A 343 -14.48 -27.09 -53.73
N ALA A 344 -14.04 -25.98 -54.30
CA ALA A 344 -12.72 -25.41 -54.02
C ALA A 344 -12.70 -24.47 -52.80
N VAL A 345 -11.53 -24.37 -52.18
CA VAL A 345 -11.16 -23.31 -51.22
C VAL A 345 -10.26 -22.27 -51.90
N PRO A 346 -10.14 -21.04 -51.36
CA PRO A 346 -9.21 -20.03 -51.88
C PRO A 346 -7.77 -20.54 -52.02
N ALA A 347 -7.03 -19.96 -52.97
CA ALA A 347 -5.58 -20.10 -53.04
C ALA A 347 -4.90 -19.65 -51.74
N GLY A 348 -3.80 -20.31 -51.39
CA GLY A 348 -2.97 -19.91 -50.25
C GLY A 348 -2.45 -18.49 -50.44
N THR A 349 -2.84 -17.58 -49.54
CA THR A 349 -2.61 -16.14 -49.68
C THR A 349 -2.32 -15.48 -48.33
N GLY A 350 -1.29 -14.66 -48.27
CA GLY A 350 -0.93 -13.86 -47.10
C GLY A 350 0.56 -13.53 -47.00
N SER A 351 0.95 -13.00 -45.84
CA SER A 351 2.32 -12.53 -45.58
C SER A 351 3.09 -13.48 -44.67
N ILE A 352 4.34 -13.78 -45.02
CA ILE A 352 5.32 -14.55 -44.24
C ILE A 352 6.48 -13.64 -43.87
N ARG A 353 6.92 -13.65 -42.60
CA ARG A 353 8.15 -12.96 -42.16
C ARG A 353 9.31 -13.94 -42.09
N LEU A 354 10.45 -13.56 -42.68
CA LEU A 354 11.68 -14.35 -42.67
C LEU A 354 12.56 -13.90 -41.50
N LYS A 355 12.50 -14.62 -40.39
CA LYS A 355 13.15 -14.25 -39.13
C LYS A 355 14.67 -14.36 -39.21
N GLY A 356 15.35 -13.30 -38.79
CA GLY A 356 16.81 -13.20 -38.75
C GLY A 356 17.35 -12.10 -39.67
N THR A 357 18.68 -12.00 -39.73
CA THR A 357 19.41 -11.02 -40.56
C THR A 357 20.31 -11.75 -41.56
N PHE A 358 20.12 -11.50 -42.86
CA PHE A 358 20.77 -12.26 -43.93
C PHE A 358 20.86 -11.47 -45.25
N THR A 359 21.69 -11.95 -46.18
CA THR A 359 21.83 -11.43 -47.56
C THR A 359 21.26 -12.38 -48.61
N GLU A 360 20.88 -13.60 -48.24
CA GLU A 360 20.38 -14.63 -49.16
C GLU A 360 19.46 -15.61 -48.42
N VAL A 361 18.38 -16.01 -49.08
CA VAL A 361 17.43 -17.03 -48.58
C VAL A 361 16.96 -17.91 -49.73
N SER A 362 16.88 -19.21 -49.49
CA SER A 362 16.52 -20.22 -50.49
C SER A 362 15.38 -21.10 -50.01
N PHE A 363 14.41 -21.30 -50.89
CA PHE A 363 13.29 -22.21 -50.73
C PHE A 363 13.37 -23.32 -51.77
N LYS A 364 13.33 -24.57 -51.32
CA LYS A 364 13.08 -25.71 -52.20
C LYS A 364 11.58 -25.83 -52.39
N LEU A 365 11.14 -25.62 -53.64
CA LEU A 365 9.74 -25.66 -54.04
C LEU A 365 9.38 -27.08 -54.50
N TYR A 366 8.23 -27.54 -54.07
CA TYR A 366 7.65 -28.82 -54.43
C TYR A 366 6.33 -28.57 -55.16
N HIS A 367 6.12 -29.27 -56.27
CA HIS A 367 4.77 -29.45 -56.78
C HIS A 367 4.04 -30.41 -55.84
N GLN A 368 2.81 -30.08 -55.47
CA GLN A 368 1.97 -30.87 -54.58
C GLN A 368 0.58 -30.95 -55.20
N ALA A 369 0.05 -32.16 -55.39
CA ALA A 369 -1.22 -32.37 -56.07
C ALA A 369 -2.06 -33.50 -55.48
N VAL A 370 -3.37 -33.39 -55.70
CA VAL A 370 -4.39 -34.34 -55.23
C VAL A 370 -5.43 -34.55 -56.34
N PRO A 371 -5.61 -35.77 -56.87
CA PRO A 371 -6.65 -36.07 -57.86
C PRO A 371 -8.05 -35.77 -57.32
N PHE A 372 -8.95 -35.28 -58.17
CA PHE A 372 -10.31 -34.91 -57.78
C PHE A 372 -11.10 -36.05 -57.13
N THR A 373 -10.80 -37.31 -57.48
CA THR A 373 -11.43 -38.50 -56.89
C THR A 373 -11.19 -38.67 -55.39
N ALA A 374 -10.18 -38.01 -54.82
CA ALA A 374 -9.95 -37.98 -53.37
C ALA A 374 -10.99 -37.14 -52.60
N PHE A 375 -11.72 -36.26 -53.28
CA PHE A 375 -12.72 -35.37 -52.70
C PHE A 375 -14.12 -35.94 -52.98
N SER A 376 -14.77 -36.53 -51.97
CA SER A 376 -16.00 -37.32 -52.21
C SER A 376 -17.20 -36.48 -52.67
N LYS A 377 -18.09 -37.11 -53.44
CA LYS A 377 -19.30 -36.52 -54.03
C LYS A 377 -20.24 -35.94 -52.98
N GLU A 378 -20.31 -36.57 -51.81
CA GLU A 378 -21.23 -36.22 -50.72
C GLU A 378 -20.76 -35.02 -49.88
N LYS A 379 -19.46 -34.70 -49.93
CA LYS A 379 -18.86 -33.59 -49.16
C LYS A 379 -18.42 -32.42 -50.05
N TYR A 380 -17.98 -32.69 -51.26
CA TYR A 380 -17.39 -31.72 -52.19
C TYR A 380 -18.13 -31.65 -53.54
N HIS A 381 -19.25 -32.34 -53.70
CA HIS A 381 -20.09 -32.31 -54.91
C HIS A 381 -19.37 -32.67 -56.23
N THR A 382 -18.25 -33.38 -56.16
CA THR A 382 -17.43 -33.83 -57.30
C THR A 382 -18.24 -34.63 -58.33
N GLY A 383 -18.08 -34.30 -59.61
CA GLY A 383 -18.78 -34.94 -60.72
C GLY A 383 -18.51 -36.45 -60.86
N ASP A 384 -19.52 -37.20 -61.31
CA ASP A 384 -19.45 -38.66 -61.49
C ASP A 384 -18.36 -39.10 -62.48
N GLY A 385 -18.05 -38.28 -63.49
CA GLY A 385 -17.11 -38.60 -64.58
C GLY A 385 -15.67 -38.83 -64.12
N TYR A 386 -15.24 -38.23 -63.00
CA TYR A 386 -13.91 -38.47 -62.42
C TYR A 386 -13.79 -39.87 -61.81
N TYR A 387 -14.90 -40.47 -61.40
CA TYR A 387 -14.95 -41.81 -60.81
C TYR A 387 -15.21 -42.91 -61.84
N ASN A 388 -15.56 -42.58 -63.08
CA ASN A 388 -15.83 -43.59 -64.09
C ASN A 388 -14.55 -44.38 -64.45
N SER A 389 -14.67 -45.70 -64.50
CA SER A 389 -13.63 -46.65 -64.92
C SER A 389 -13.99 -47.44 -66.18
N THR A 390 -15.19 -47.23 -66.74
CA THR A 390 -15.74 -47.93 -67.90
C THR A 390 -16.19 -46.92 -68.95
N ALA A 391 -15.41 -46.77 -70.01
CA ALA A 391 -15.53 -45.69 -70.98
C ALA A 391 -15.38 -46.21 -72.43
N ASN A 392 -16.04 -45.56 -73.40
CA ASN A 392 -16.03 -45.91 -74.83
C ASN A 392 -14.77 -45.35 -75.55
N ILE A 393 -13.61 -45.54 -74.93
CA ILE A 393 -12.36 -44.89 -75.31
C ILE A 393 -11.78 -45.33 -76.66
N ARG A 394 -11.20 -44.34 -77.37
CA ARG A 394 -10.32 -44.60 -78.53
C ARG A 394 -9.02 -45.28 -78.06
N PRO A 395 -8.40 -46.16 -78.87
CA PRO A 395 -7.21 -46.92 -78.45
C PRO A 395 -5.97 -46.11 -78.06
N THR A 396 -5.92 -44.80 -78.35
CA THR A 396 -4.77 -43.92 -78.08
C THR A 396 -4.91 -43.03 -76.85
N VAL A 397 -6.07 -43.03 -76.19
CA VAL A 397 -6.28 -42.26 -74.95
C VAL A 397 -5.85 -43.08 -73.72
N VAL A 398 -5.24 -42.44 -72.72
CA VAL A 398 -4.94 -43.08 -71.43
C VAL A 398 -6.23 -43.50 -70.72
N LYS A 399 -6.46 -44.82 -70.67
CA LYS A 399 -7.65 -45.46 -70.10
C LYS A 399 -7.99 -44.92 -68.70
N PRO A 400 -9.26 -44.68 -68.37
CA PRO A 400 -9.66 -44.42 -67.00
C PRO A 400 -9.47 -45.67 -66.13
N ASP A 401 -9.23 -45.45 -64.85
CA ASP A 401 -8.92 -46.49 -63.85
C ASP A 401 -9.57 -46.19 -62.49
N SER A 402 -10.61 -45.36 -62.48
CA SER A 402 -11.32 -44.84 -61.28
C SER A 402 -10.49 -43.94 -60.36
N ILE A 403 -9.23 -43.63 -60.70
CA ILE A 403 -8.43 -42.59 -60.04
C ILE A 403 -8.01 -41.57 -61.11
N ASN A 404 -8.98 -41.00 -61.82
CA ASN A 404 -8.74 -40.22 -63.03
C ASN A 404 -8.11 -38.83 -62.73
N GLY A 405 -6.80 -38.79 -62.44
CA GLY A 405 -6.02 -37.57 -62.23
C GLY A 405 -5.50 -36.96 -63.54
N LEU A 406 -4.95 -35.74 -63.44
CA LEU A 406 -4.37 -34.98 -64.56
C LEU A 406 -2.95 -34.40 -64.30
N ASN A 407 -2.15 -35.06 -63.45
CA ASN A 407 -0.79 -34.60 -63.13
C ASN A 407 0.24 -34.97 -64.23
N LYS A 408 0.14 -34.35 -65.41
CA LYS A 408 1.05 -34.60 -66.54
C LYS A 408 2.20 -33.57 -66.57
N HIS A 409 3.42 -34.01 -66.88
CA HIS A 409 4.52 -33.10 -67.23
C HIS A 409 4.28 -32.49 -68.62
N ALA A 410 4.83 -31.30 -68.89
CA ALA A 410 4.67 -30.57 -70.16
C ALA A 410 5.06 -31.33 -71.45
N SER A 411 5.78 -32.46 -71.32
CA SER A 411 6.17 -33.34 -72.44
C SER A 411 5.41 -34.67 -72.52
N ASP A 412 4.49 -34.95 -71.59
CA ASP A 412 3.67 -36.17 -71.60
C ASP A 412 2.45 -36.00 -72.53
N VAL A 413 2.06 -37.08 -73.23
CA VAL A 413 0.98 -37.07 -74.24
C VAL A 413 -0.14 -38.01 -73.81
N ILE A 414 -1.38 -37.51 -73.72
CA ILE A 414 -2.56 -38.23 -73.23
C ILE A 414 -3.35 -38.89 -74.39
N ASP A 415 -3.41 -38.25 -75.56
CA ASP A 415 -3.88 -38.84 -76.83
C ASP A 415 -3.05 -38.24 -77.97
N ASP A 416 -2.42 -39.06 -78.81
CA ASP A 416 -1.54 -38.60 -79.89
C ASP A 416 -2.28 -37.92 -81.07
N LYS A 417 -3.62 -37.92 -81.04
CA LYS A 417 -4.49 -37.39 -82.10
C LYS A 417 -5.27 -36.13 -81.73
N ILE A 418 -5.15 -35.62 -80.50
CA ILE A 418 -5.84 -34.41 -80.05
C ILE A 418 -4.79 -33.46 -79.49
N SER A 419 -4.45 -32.41 -80.24
CA SER A 419 -3.43 -31.42 -79.84
C SER A 419 -3.74 -30.80 -78.49
N ASP A 420 -4.95 -30.28 -78.36
CA ASP A 420 -5.35 -29.32 -77.33
C ASP A 420 -5.32 -29.96 -75.93
N ASN A 421 -5.71 -31.23 -75.85
CA ASN A 421 -5.64 -32.05 -74.63
C ASN A 421 -4.20 -32.30 -74.13
N ASN A 422 -3.19 -32.14 -74.99
CA ASN A 422 -1.78 -32.34 -74.62
C ASN A 422 -1.10 -31.04 -74.15
N ASP A 423 -1.73 -29.89 -74.28
CA ASP A 423 -1.15 -28.61 -73.83
C ASP A 423 -1.54 -28.27 -72.38
N ILE A 424 -2.64 -28.82 -71.85
CA ILE A 424 -3.10 -28.65 -70.45
C ILE A 424 -2.14 -29.35 -69.47
N SER A 425 -1.57 -28.65 -68.50
CA SER A 425 -0.77 -29.19 -67.41
C SER A 425 -1.37 -28.77 -66.05
N ASN A 426 -1.12 -29.55 -64.99
CA ASN A 426 -1.58 -29.21 -63.64
C ASN A 426 -0.54 -28.33 -62.94
N ASP A 427 -0.34 -27.10 -63.43
CA ASP A 427 0.65 -26.13 -62.95
C ASP A 427 0.12 -25.04 -62.01
N ASP A 428 0.99 -24.56 -61.13
CA ASP A 428 0.71 -23.53 -60.12
C ASP A 428 1.52 -22.26 -60.43
N LEU A 429 0.82 -21.13 -60.60
CA LEU A 429 1.39 -19.82 -60.88
C LEU A 429 1.02 -18.85 -59.75
N LEU A 430 1.91 -18.75 -58.78
CA LEU A 430 1.74 -17.90 -57.60
C LEU A 430 2.45 -16.54 -57.77
N ARG A 431 1.99 -15.55 -57.01
CA ARG A 431 2.56 -14.18 -56.98
C ARG A 431 3.48 -14.08 -55.77
N LEU A 432 4.68 -13.54 -55.98
CA LEU A 432 5.63 -13.27 -54.91
C LEU A 432 6.06 -11.79 -54.94
N SER A 433 5.93 -11.12 -53.79
CA SER A 433 6.44 -9.76 -53.58
C SER A 433 7.31 -9.71 -52.33
N VAL A 434 8.24 -8.76 -52.29
CA VAL A 434 9.17 -8.59 -51.18
C VAL A 434 8.95 -7.22 -50.55
N ARG A 435 8.71 -7.20 -49.24
CA ARG A 435 8.59 -5.98 -48.45
C ARG A 435 9.65 -5.91 -47.36
N LEU A 436 10.28 -4.75 -47.20
CA LEU A 436 11.30 -4.50 -46.19
C LEU A 436 10.78 -3.48 -45.18
N GLN A 437 11.04 -3.69 -43.90
CA GLN A 437 10.73 -2.68 -42.87
C GLN A 437 11.45 -1.37 -43.21
N ASN A 438 10.75 -0.25 -43.13
CA ASN A 438 11.36 1.07 -43.26
C ASN A 438 12.25 1.36 -42.05
N PRO A 439 13.38 2.09 -42.19
CA PRO A 439 14.27 2.33 -41.06
C PRO A 439 13.56 3.30 -40.10
N ARG A 440 13.44 2.87 -38.84
CA ARG A 440 12.77 3.65 -37.78
C ARG A 440 13.67 3.69 -36.56
N GLY A 441 13.49 4.74 -35.76
CA GLY A 441 14.31 4.95 -34.57
C GLY A 441 13.48 5.35 -33.35
N SER A 442 14.05 5.13 -32.18
CA SER A 442 13.49 5.56 -30.89
C SER A 442 14.56 6.27 -30.05
N VAL A 443 14.12 7.10 -29.11
CA VAL A 443 14.97 7.82 -28.16
C VAL A 443 14.42 7.53 -26.77
N VAL A 444 15.27 7.02 -25.88
CA VAL A 444 14.92 6.74 -24.49
C VAL A 444 15.82 7.52 -23.53
N VAL A 445 15.26 7.95 -22.41
CA VAL A 445 15.95 8.72 -21.38
C VAL A 445 16.00 7.91 -20.09
N ASN A 446 17.19 7.82 -19.50
CA ASN A 446 17.49 7.05 -18.30
C ASN A 446 17.94 7.99 -17.16
N TYR A 447 17.68 7.57 -15.92
CA TYR A 447 17.92 8.38 -14.72
C TYR A 447 18.71 7.57 -13.70
N ILE A 448 19.96 7.96 -13.45
CA ILE A 448 20.86 7.28 -12.51
C ILE A 448 21.42 8.25 -11.47
N ASP A 449 21.78 7.74 -10.31
CA ASP A 449 22.61 8.51 -9.37
C ASP A 449 24.11 8.44 -9.72
N THR A 450 24.93 9.22 -9.02
CA THR A 450 26.39 9.25 -9.21
C THR A 450 27.12 7.91 -8.97
N GLU A 451 26.45 6.92 -8.35
CA GLU A 451 27.00 5.59 -8.08
C GLU A 451 26.55 4.54 -9.13
N GLY A 452 25.52 4.85 -9.93
CA GLY A 452 24.98 4.00 -10.99
C GLY A 452 23.68 3.30 -10.64
N ASN A 453 23.07 3.62 -9.50
CA ASN A 453 21.76 3.09 -9.16
C ASN A 453 20.70 3.76 -10.05
N ILE A 454 19.79 2.97 -10.64
CA ILE A 454 18.67 3.50 -11.42
C ILE A 454 17.67 4.14 -10.44
N ILE A 455 17.40 5.45 -10.59
CA ILE A 455 16.55 6.21 -9.67
C ILE A 455 15.20 6.66 -10.25
N GLY A 456 15.04 6.63 -11.57
CA GLY A 456 13.77 6.91 -12.26
C GLY A 456 13.36 5.78 -13.21
N THR A 457 12.16 5.88 -13.76
CA THR A 457 11.66 4.96 -14.82
C THR A 457 12.12 5.44 -16.19
N GLU A 458 12.46 4.54 -17.12
CA GLU A 458 12.82 4.91 -18.51
C GLU A 458 11.69 5.75 -19.15
N TYR A 459 12.04 6.96 -19.59
CA TYR A 459 11.15 7.83 -20.36
C TYR A 459 11.35 7.60 -21.86
N LYS A 460 10.26 7.67 -22.63
CA LYS A 460 10.25 7.49 -24.08
C LYS A 460 9.79 8.77 -24.74
N ASP A 461 10.76 9.63 -25.04
CA ASP A 461 10.58 10.83 -25.87
C ASP A 461 10.01 10.42 -27.23
N THR A 462 10.83 9.72 -28.02
CA THR A 462 10.51 9.35 -29.40
C THR A 462 10.39 7.85 -29.53
N THR A 463 9.28 7.35 -30.10
CA THR A 463 9.05 5.92 -30.34
C THR A 463 8.72 5.67 -31.81
N ASP A 464 9.48 4.77 -32.45
CA ASP A 464 9.26 4.28 -33.83
C ASP A 464 9.10 5.41 -34.88
N ALA A 465 9.89 6.48 -34.75
CA ALA A 465 9.86 7.64 -35.62
C ALA A 465 10.68 7.45 -36.91
N ILE A 466 10.43 8.33 -37.88
CA ILE A 466 11.19 8.39 -39.14
C ILE A 466 12.61 8.88 -38.83
N LEU A 467 13.63 8.34 -39.50
CA LEU A 467 15.00 8.83 -39.35
C LEU A 467 15.11 10.32 -39.76
N GLY A 468 15.99 11.07 -39.11
CA GLY A 468 16.08 12.53 -39.30
C GLY A 468 15.00 13.34 -38.58
N THR A 469 14.04 12.70 -37.88
CA THR A 469 13.16 13.41 -36.93
C THR A 469 14.01 14.03 -35.82
N HIS A 470 13.82 15.31 -35.53
CA HIS A 470 14.55 15.99 -34.47
C HIS A 470 13.97 15.63 -33.09
N TYR A 471 14.83 15.33 -32.12
CA TYR A 471 14.47 15.06 -30.72
C TYR A 471 15.19 16.01 -29.75
N ASN A 472 14.64 16.23 -28.55
CA ASN A 472 15.15 17.20 -27.59
C ASN A 472 14.89 16.83 -26.12
N THR A 473 15.68 15.92 -25.55
CA THR A 473 15.56 15.50 -24.15
C THR A 473 15.95 16.56 -23.12
N ALA A 474 16.28 17.78 -23.55
CA ALA A 474 16.64 18.90 -22.70
C ALA A 474 15.44 19.76 -22.22
N GLU A 475 14.19 19.39 -22.53
CA GLU A 475 13.01 20.14 -22.08
C GLU A 475 12.68 19.81 -20.61
N SER A 476 12.98 20.78 -19.72
CA SER A 476 12.78 20.62 -18.27
C SER A 476 11.38 20.97 -17.81
N SER A 477 10.82 20.12 -16.96
CA SER A 477 9.42 20.12 -16.53
C SER A 477 9.25 20.05 -15.01
N GLY A 478 9.94 20.94 -14.28
CA GLY A 478 9.71 21.19 -12.85
C GLY A 478 10.24 20.12 -11.89
N ASP A 479 9.66 20.11 -10.68
CA ASP A 479 9.96 19.18 -9.58
C ASP A 479 8.87 18.10 -9.49
N LEU A 480 9.26 16.82 -9.55
CA LEU A 480 8.32 15.70 -9.71
C LEU A 480 8.78 14.41 -8.99
N SER A 481 7.83 13.46 -8.87
CA SER A 481 8.01 12.16 -8.22
C SER A 481 8.67 11.13 -9.16
N SER A 482 9.29 10.07 -8.63
CA SER A 482 10.02 9.04 -9.41
C SER A 482 9.13 8.15 -10.31
N ASP A 483 7.81 8.21 -10.15
CA ASP A 483 6.80 7.59 -11.01
C ASP A 483 6.27 8.54 -12.11
N ALA A 484 6.64 9.83 -12.08
CA ALA A 484 6.28 10.78 -13.13
C ALA A 484 7.17 10.58 -14.37
N THR A 485 6.57 10.20 -15.49
CA THR A 485 7.26 10.08 -16.78
C THR A 485 7.48 11.46 -17.40
N VAL A 486 8.58 12.11 -17.01
CA VAL A 486 8.99 13.43 -17.52
C VAL A 486 10.44 13.42 -17.98
N GLU A 487 10.70 14.19 -19.02
CA GLU A 487 11.90 14.11 -19.85
C GLU A 487 13.20 14.49 -19.09
N ARG A 488 13.26 15.69 -18.50
CA ARG A 488 14.36 16.09 -17.60
C ARG A 488 13.87 16.85 -16.35
N PRO A 489 13.46 16.13 -15.27
CA PRO A 489 13.12 16.76 -14.00
C PRO A 489 14.35 17.37 -13.32
N PHE A 490 14.15 18.38 -12.48
CA PHE A 490 15.24 18.98 -11.68
C PHE A 490 15.59 18.13 -10.46
N THR A 491 14.58 17.53 -9.84
CA THR A 491 14.72 16.64 -8.69
C THR A 491 13.95 15.33 -8.90
N ILE A 492 14.43 14.23 -8.30
CA ILE A 492 13.79 12.92 -8.30
C ILE A 492 13.73 12.42 -6.85
N THR A 493 12.53 12.09 -6.36
CA THR A 493 12.37 11.49 -5.01
C THR A 493 12.20 9.98 -5.11
N LYS A 494 13.14 9.21 -4.52
CA LYS A 494 13.11 7.74 -4.48
C LYS A 494 13.57 7.20 -3.13
N ASP A 495 12.90 6.17 -2.62
CA ASP A 495 13.24 5.46 -1.38
C ASP A 495 13.41 6.39 -0.15
N GLY A 496 12.65 7.50 -0.12
CA GLY A 496 12.71 8.54 0.91
C GLY A 496 13.86 9.53 0.77
N LYS A 497 14.69 9.43 -0.27
CA LYS A 497 15.77 10.38 -0.60
C LYS A 497 15.34 11.31 -1.73
N VAL A 498 15.75 12.56 -1.66
CA VAL A 498 15.69 13.51 -2.79
C VAL A 498 17.04 13.49 -3.51
N TYR A 499 16.99 13.35 -4.83
CA TYR A 499 18.12 13.45 -5.74
C TYR A 499 17.97 14.70 -6.60
N GLU A 500 19.08 15.36 -6.95
CA GLU A 500 19.13 16.63 -7.69
C GLU A 500 20.06 16.52 -8.91
N LEU A 501 19.66 17.12 -10.04
CA LEU A 501 20.33 16.95 -11.34
C LEU A 501 21.76 17.53 -11.32
N VAL A 502 22.75 16.73 -11.71
CA VAL A 502 24.16 17.14 -11.80
C VAL A 502 24.39 17.93 -13.10
N ALA A 503 23.85 19.16 -13.17
CA ALA A 503 23.99 20.05 -14.32
C ALA A 503 25.38 20.73 -14.42
N GLU A 504 26.45 19.99 -14.15
CA GLU A 504 27.83 20.50 -14.09
C GLU A 504 28.81 19.63 -14.90
N ASN A 505 29.86 20.27 -15.43
CA ASN A 505 30.93 19.60 -16.19
C ASN A 505 31.93 18.88 -15.26
N ILE A 506 31.49 17.83 -14.57
CA ILE A 506 32.29 17.08 -13.58
C ILE A 506 32.54 15.61 -13.97
N THR A 507 33.39 14.93 -13.21
CA THR A 507 33.61 13.48 -13.30
C THR A 507 33.24 12.82 -11.97
N VAL A 508 32.37 11.83 -12.05
CA VAL A 508 31.79 11.05 -10.94
C VAL A 508 32.01 9.55 -11.20
N PRO A 509 31.74 8.62 -10.27
CA PRO A 509 31.97 7.19 -10.48
C PRO A 509 31.34 6.61 -11.77
N VAL A 510 30.11 7.02 -12.10
CA VAL A 510 29.43 6.61 -13.34
C VAL A 510 30.06 7.14 -14.63
N GLY A 511 30.92 8.16 -14.56
CA GLY A 511 31.62 8.72 -15.70
C GLY A 511 31.73 10.24 -15.71
N LYS A 512 31.90 10.81 -16.90
CA LYS A 512 31.93 12.28 -17.10
C LYS A 512 30.52 12.79 -17.40
N VAL A 513 30.11 13.86 -16.73
CA VAL A 513 28.83 14.53 -16.91
C VAL A 513 29.03 15.87 -17.64
N ASN A 514 28.04 16.28 -18.43
CA ASN A 514 27.97 17.56 -19.12
C ASN A 514 27.15 18.58 -18.31
N SER A 515 27.34 19.87 -18.56
CA SER A 515 26.55 20.96 -17.95
C SER A 515 25.04 20.99 -18.26
N ASP A 516 24.51 20.04 -19.04
CA ASP A 516 23.07 19.83 -19.24
C ASP A 516 22.50 18.67 -18.39
N GLY A 517 23.35 17.99 -17.63
CA GLY A 517 23.07 16.81 -16.81
C GLY A 517 23.36 15.46 -17.49
N THR A 518 23.71 15.42 -18.78
CA THR A 518 23.91 14.16 -19.51
C THR A 518 25.24 13.48 -19.22
N LEU A 519 25.23 12.15 -19.21
CA LEU A 519 26.44 11.33 -19.15
C LEU A 519 27.15 11.35 -20.52
N ALA A 520 28.31 12.00 -20.59
CA ALA A 520 29.11 12.16 -21.80
C ALA A 520 29.93 10.91 -22.15
N THR A 521 30.46 10.23 -21.13
CA THR A 521 31.27 9.00 -21.27
C THR A 521 31.15 8.16 -20.01
N ASN A 522 30.83 6.88 -20.14
CA ASN A 522 30.79 5.92 -19.02
C ASN A 522 32.15 5.81 -18.29
N GLY A 523 32.09 5.60 -16.97
CA GLY A 523 33.20 5.09 -16.17
C GLY A 523 33.47 3.61 -16.48
N GLY A 524 34.68 3.12 -16.19
CA GLY A 524 35.18 1.82 -16.67
C GLY A 524 34.46 0.54 -16.19
N SER A 525 33.39 0.67 -15.40
CA SER A 525 32.54 -0.44 -14.93
C SER A 525 31.07 -0.30 -15.38
N PHE A 526 30.74 0.71 -16.20
CA PHE A 526 29.37 1.12 -16.52
C PHE A 526 29.13 1.13 -18.04
N ASN A 527 27.86 0.97 -18.43
CA ASN A 527 27.44 0.91 -19.84
C ASN A 527 26.00 1.45 -20.01
N TYR A 528 25.79 2.70 -19.63
CA TYR A 528 24.56 3.45 -19.90
C TYR A 528 24.65 4.18 -21.23
N GLY A 529 23.51 4.69 -21.73
CA GLY A 529 23.45 5.48 -22.94
C GLY A 529 24.12 6.84 -22.80
N THR A 530 24.92 7.23 -23.81
CA THR A 530 25.62 8.52 -23.88
C THR A 530 25.34 9.25 -25.20
N ASP A 531 24.14 9.10 -25.74
CA ASP A 531 23.66 10.02 -26.78
C ASP A 531 23.50 11.44 -26.20
N ALA A 532 23.61 12.45 -27.07
CA ALA A 532 23.44 13.84 -26.69
C ALA A 532 21.97 14.16 -26.33
N ALA A 533 21.75 15.20 -25.53
CA ALA A 533 20.41 15.64 -25.14
C ALA A 533 19.51 16.10 -26.31
N SER A 534 20.04 16.28 -27.52
CA SER A 534 19.26 16.61 -28.71
C SER A 534 19.99 16.20 -29.98
N GLY A 535 19.24 16.06 -31.07
CA GLY A 535 19.76 15.71 -32.39
C GLY A 535 18.71 15.07 -33.28
N GLU A 536 19.15 14.17 -34.16
CA GLU A 536 18.27 13.45 -35.09
C GLU A 536 18.13 11.96 -34.71
N VAL A 537 16.92 11.43 -34.88
CA VAL A 537 16.59 10.02 -34.75
C VAL A 537 17.37 9.20 -35.79
N ALA A 538 18.07 8.17 -35.32
CA ALA A 538 18.82 7.22 -36.13
C ALA A 538 18.25 5.81 -35.98
N GLU A 539 18.62 4.88 -36.87
CA GLU A 539 18.11 3.50 -36.86
C GLU A 539 18.41 2.78 -35.54
N GLY A 540 17.41 2.14 -34.94
CA GLY A 540 17.50 1.51 -33.62
C GLY A 540 17.10 2.43 -32.48
N THR A 541 17.69 2.26 -31.30
CA THR A 541 17.36 3.06 -30.10
C THR A 541 18.56 3.90 -29.67
N LYS A 542 18.40 5.22 -29.71
CA LYS A 542 19.26 6.17 -29.01
C LYS A 542 18.93 6.18 -27.52
N SER A 543 19.96 6.36 -26.69
CA SER A 543 19.82 6.31 -25.23
C SER A 543 20.60 7.47 -24.59
N VAL A 544 19.85 8.39 -23.99
CA VAL A 544 20.38 9.50 -23.19
C VAL A 544 20.28 9.12 -21.71
N THR A 545 21.28 9.48 -20.91
CA THR A 545 21.28 9.23 -19.46
C THR A 545 21.55 10.52 -18.70
N TYR A 546 20.63 10.91 -17.80
CA TYR A 546 20.81 12.00 -16.85
C TYR A 546 21.33 11.49 -15.51
N VAL A 547 22.29 12.22 -14.93
CA VAL A 547 22.96 11.86 -13.67
C VAL A 547 22.55 12.81 -12.55
N TYR A 548 22.25 12.26 -11.37
CA TYR A 548 21.78 13.00 -10.20
C TYR A 548 22.65 12.70 -8.97
N SER A 549 22.81 13.66 -8.07
CA SER A 549 23.45 13.47 -6.75
C SER A 549 22.38 13.46 -5.65
N ILE A 550 22.69 12.92 -4.47
CA ILE A 550 21.78 13.02 -3.33
C ILE A 550 21.77 14.46 -2.78
N LYS A 551 20.59 15.05 -2.65
CA LYS A 551 20.42 16.38 -2.06
C LYS A 551 20.69 16.29 -0.55
N GLN A 552 21.67 17.03 -0.06
CA GLN A 552 21.95 17.10 1.38
C GLN A 552 20.95 18.06 2.05
N GLU A 553 20.28 17.59 3.09
CA GLU A 553 19.43 18.42 3.94
C GLU A 553 20.30 19.17 4.96
N SER A 554 20.20 20.51 4.98
CA SER A 554 20.71 21.31 6.08
C SER A 554 20.03 20.92 7.39
N LYS A 555 20.78 20.97 8.49
CA LYS A 555 20.29 20.67 9.84
C LYS A 555 20.86 21.67 10.84
N GLY A 556 20.19 21.81 11.98
CA GLY A 556 20.63 22.66 13.08
C GLY A 556 20.68 21.94 14.42
N ASN A 557 21.46 22.51 15.35
CA ASN A 557 21.46 22.13 16.76
C ASN A 557 20.98 23.31 17.62
N VAL A 558 20.36 22.98 18.76
CA VAL A 558 19.90 23.97 19.74
C VAL A 558 20.36 23.51 21.11
N HIS A 559 21.10 24.37 21.79
CA HIS A 559 21.69 24.11 23.10
C HIS A 559 21.23 25.14 24.13
N ALA A 560 21.28 24.78 25.40
CA ALA A 560 20.99 25.67 26.52
C ALA A 560 22.17 25.74 27.50
N ARG A 561 22.58 26.96 27.86
CA ARG A 561 23.63 27.27 28.84
C ARG A 561 23.01 27.96 30.05
N TYR A 562 23.63 27.77 31.22
CA TYR A 562 23.18 28.36 32.49
C TYR A 562 24.35 29.12 33.10
N VAL A 563 24.23 30.43 33.27
CA VAL A 563 25.33 31.30 33.69
C VAL A 563 24.94 32.23 34.84
N ILE A 564 25.94 32.72 35.57
CA ILE A 564 25.74 33.77 36.58
C ILE A 564 25.41 35.10 35.88
N LEU A 565 24.35 35.77 36.35
CA LEU A 565 23.82 37.04 35.88
C LEU A 565 24.93 38.08 35.60
N GLY A 566 24.99 38.56 34.35
CA GLY A 566 25.98 39.54 33.89
C GLY A 566 27.36 38.95 33.60
N THR A 567 27.52 37.61 33.54
CA THR A 567 28.81 36.94 33.27
C THR A 567 28.68 35.75 32.31
N GLU A 568 29.82 35.18 31.89
CA GLU A 568 29.90 33.92 31.15
C GLU A 568 30.20 32.69 32.03
N THR A 569 30.06 32.83 33.35
CA THR A 569 30.43 31.77 34.31
C THR A 569 29.38 30.67 34.35
N GLU A 570 29.67 29.50 33.79
CA GLU A 570 28.73 28.37 33.73
C GLU A 570 28.46 27.74 35.11
N LEU A 571 27.18 27.54 35.40
CA LEU A 571 26.68 26.88 36.60
C LEU A 571 26.45 25.38 36.42
N ALA A 572 26.11 24.95 35.20
CA ALA A 572 25.88 23.55 34.85
C ALA A 572 26.31 23.28 33.40
N SER A 573 26.58 22.00 33.09
CA SER A 573 26.96 21.57 31.75
C SER A 573 25.90 21.92 30.70
N VAL A 574 26.35 22.34 29.52
CA VAL A 574 25.50 22.63 28.35
C VAL A 574 24.50 21.50 28.09
N LYS A 575 23.22 21.85 28.01
CA LYS A 575 22.12 20.93 27.71
C LYS A 575 21.84 20.96 26.21
N THR A 576 21.63 19.79 25.59
CA THR A 576 21.08 19.71 24.24
C THR A 576 19.55 19.80 24.29
N VAL A 577 18.98 20.71 23.51
CA VAL A 577 17.53 20.90 23.33
C VAL A 577 17.08 20.26 22.02
N LYS A 578 17.86 20.46 20.95
CA LYS A 578 17.74 19.77 19.64
C LYS A 578 19.14 19.45 19.13
N SER A 579 19.28 18.38 18.36
CA SER A 579 20.51 18.07 17.62
C SER A 579 20.18 17.32 16.35
N GLU A 580 20.93 17.57 15.27
CA GLU A 580 20.69 16.98 13.95
C GLU A 580 19.25 17.19 13.43
N ALA A 581 18.61 18.28 13.85
CA ALA A 581 17.19 18.55 13.63
C ALA A 581 16.93 19.26 12.29
N PRO A 582 15.78 19.00 11.63
CA PRO A 582 15.38 19.72 10.42
C PRO A 582 15.22 21.21 10.67
N ILE A 583 15.58 22.03 9.66
CA ILE A 583 15.32 23.47 9.67
C ILE A 583 13.81 23.73 9.79
N ASP A 584 13.44 24.86 10.39
CA ASP A 584 12.07 25.27 10.72
C ASP A 584 11.33 24.38 11.75
N GLU A 585 11.95 23.30 12.28
CA GLU A 585 11.35 22.53 13.39
C GLU A 585 11.24 23.40 14.65
N ALA A 586 10.09 23.37 15.32
CA ALA A 586 9.87 24.13 16.55
C ALA A 586 10.61 23.51 17.74
N TYR A 587 11.14 24.36 18.62
CA TYR A 587 11.66 23.97 19.92
C TYR A 587 11.10 24.88 21.02
N SER A 588 11.12 24.35 22.24
CA SER A 588 10.72 25.01 23.48
C SER A 588 11.58 24.44 24.60
N ASP A 589 12.15 25.28 25.45
CA ASP A 589 12.85 24.83 26.64
C ASP A 589 12.56 25.68 27.88
N ARG A 590 12.75 25.09 29.07
CA ARG A 590 12.53 25.75 30.34
C ARG A 590 13.68 25.53 31.32
N ALA A 591 14.18 26.63 31.87
CA ALA A 591 15.18 26.67 32.93
C ALA A 591 14.68 26.03 34.25
N PRO A 592 15.54 25.29 34.98
CA PRO A 592 15.34 24.98 36.40
C PRO A 592 15.19 26.25 37.24
N ALA A 593 14.35 26.21 38.27
CA ALA A 593 14.10 27.37 39.15
C ALA A 593 15.33 27.78 39.99
N THR A 594 16.14 26.79 40.39
CA THR A 594 17.43 27.01 41.05
C THR A 594 18.51 26.09 40.45
N LEU A 595 19.78 26.43 40.68
CA LEU A 595 20.94 25.58 40.42
C LEU A 595 21.89 25.62 41.61
N GLU A 596 22.53 24.50 41.93
CA GLU A 596 23.59 24.42 42.95
C GLU A 596 24.95 24.20 42.26
N LYS A 597 25.92 25.07 42.55
CA LYS A 597 27.27 25.02 42.00
C LYS A 597 28.28 25.39 43.07
N ASP A 598 29.27 24.52 43.29
CA ASP A 598 30.39 24.73 44.23
C ASP A 598 29.95 25.12 45.66
N GLY A 599 28.83 24.55 46.13
CA GLY A 599 28.22 24.82 47.44
C GLY A 599 27.44 26.13 47.53
N LYS A 600 27.27 26.86 46.41
CA LYS A 600 26.41 28.03 46.27
C LYS A 600 25.10 27.66 45.58
N LEU A 601 23.99 28.21 46.09
CA LEU A 601 22.67 28.13 45.48
C LEU A 601 22.41 29.40 44.65
N TYR A 602 21.87 29.23 43.46
CA TYR A 602 21.53 30.32 42.55
C TYR A 602 20.07 30.20 42.10
N GLU A 603 19.33 31.31 42.04
CA GLU A 603 17.94 31.37 41.55
C GLU A 603 17.86 31.93 40.13
N PHE A 604 16.94 31.39 39.31
CA PHE A 604 16.74 31.82 37.93
C PHE A 604 16.15 33.23 37.84
N VAL A 605 16.74 34.07 36.98
CA VAL A 605 16.34 35.47 36.78
C VAL A 605 15.54 35.61 35.49
N HIS A 606 16.18 35.36 34.33
CA HIS A 606 15.54 35.43 33.02
C HIS A 606 16.31 34.66 31.94
N VAL A 607 15.66 34.45 30.79
CA VAL A 607 16.34 34.13 29.52
C VAL A 607 17.03 35.41 29.05
N ARG A 608 18.30 35.31 28.64
CA ARG A 608 19.08 36.43 28.11
C ARG A 608 18.66 36.76 26.67
N ASP A 609 18.61 38.04 26.33
CA ASP A 609 18.15 38.58 25.04
C ASP A 609 19.26 39.34 24.28
N ASN A 610 20.53 39.09 24.60
CA ASN A 610 21.67 39.71 23.92
C ASN A 610 21.78 39.26 22.45
N LYS A 611 22.38 40.10 21.62
CA LYS A 611 22.60 39.83 20.19
C LYS A 611 23.52 38.62 19.97
N GLY A 612 22.92 37.46 19.76
CA GLY A 612 23.59 36.18 19.53
C GLY A 612 22.98 35.03 20.34
N ASP A 613 22.26 35.34 21.42
CA ASP A 613 21.45 34.35 22.15
C ASP A 613 20.16 34.02 21.39
N ALA A 614 19.69 32.79 21.58
CA ALA A 614 18.44 32.28 21.03
C ALA A 614 17.31 32.35 22.08
N PRO A 615 16.06 32.63 21.67
CA PRO A 615 14.92 32.61 22.57
C PRO A 615 14.64 31.20 23.07
N ALA A 616 14.01 31.07 24.25
CA ALA A 616 13.66 29.77 24.83
C ALA A 616 12.62 28.98 24.02
N ASP A 617 11.73 29.69 23.32
CA ASP A 617 10.79 29.15 22.34
C ASP A 617 11.18 29.67 20.95
N GLY A 618 11.32 28.79 19.96
CA GLY A 618 11.84 29.17 18.65
C GLY A 618 11.75 28.10 17.57
N LYS A 619 12.54 28.28 16.51
CA LYS A 619 12.68 27.35 15.39
C LYS A 619 14.14 27.08 15.07
N VAL A 620 14.45 25.84 14.68
CA VAL A 620 15.79 25.39 14.28
C VAL A 620 16.28 26.14 13.02
N THR A 621 17.49 26.68 13.08
CA THR A 621 18.19 27.34 11.96
C THR A 621 19.44 26.57 11.51
N GLU A 622 19.99 26.89 10.34
CA GLU A 622 21.26 26.29 9.84
C GLU A 622 22.50 26.67 10.68
N GLN A 623 22.38 27.68 11.54
CA GLN A 623 23.40 28.05 12.53
C GLN A 623 23.03 27.43 13.89
N ASP A 624 24.03 26.94 14.62
CA ASP A 624 23.85 26.43 15.98
C ASP A 624 23.31 27.51 16.91
N GLN A 625 22.17 27.23 17.55
CA GLN A 625 21.47 28.17 18.42
C GLN A 625 21.80 27.90 19.90
N THR A 626 22.10 28.94 20.66
CA THR A 626 22.37 28.84 22.10
C THR A 626 21.39 29.69 22.90
N ILE A 627 20.56 29.05 23.70
CA ILE A 627 19.70 29.68 24.69
C ILE A 627 20.54 29.91 25.95
N THR A 628 20.64 31.14 26.44
CA THR A 628 21.37 31.43 27.69
C THR A 628 20.41 31.85 28.79
N TYR A 629 20.44 31.11 29.90
CA TYR A 629 19.65 31.39 31.10
C TYR A 629 20.54 32.01 32.18
N GLU A 630 20.10 33.13 32.77
CA GLU A 630 20.86 33.84 33.80
C GLU A 630 20.29 33.62 35.21
N TYR A 631 21.20 33.47 36.17
CA TYR A 631 20.92 33.15 37.57
C TYR A 631 21.69 34.07 38.53
N VAL A 632 21.09 34.42 39.67
CA VAL A 632 21.73 35.21 40.74
C VAL A 632 21.98 34.34 41.96
N GLU A 633 23.08 34.56 42.69
CA GLU A 633 23.37 33.83 43.93
C GLU A 633 22.33 34.18 45.00
N VAL A 634 21.71 33.15 45.60
CA VAL A 634 20.71 33.34 46.67
C VAL A 634 21.42 33.87 47.92
N PRO A 635 21.03 35.03 48.47
CA PRO A 635 21.68 35.58 49.65
C PRO A 635 21.36 34.76 50.92
N LYS A 636 22.10 35.03 52.00
CA LYS A 636 21.97 34.31 53.27
C LYS A 636 21.46 35.19 54.40
N GLY A 637 20.64 34.59 55.25
CA GLY A 637 20.08 35.18 56.46
C GLY A 637 20.42 34.36 57.69
N ARG A 638 20.37 34.97 58.87
CA ARG A 638 20.32 34.25 60.16
C ARG A 638 19.46 35.00 61.17
N VAL A 639 18.90 34.26 62.12
CA VAL A 639 18.01 34.80 63.16
C VAL A 639 18.64 34.58 64.53
N VAL A 640 18.58 35.62 65.36
CA VAL A 640 19.06 35.60 66.73
C VAL A 640 18.03 36.16 67.70
N VAL A 641 18.10 35.69 68.94
CA VAL A 641 17.23 36.12 70.04
C VAL A 641 18.07 36.85 71.08
N ASP A 642 17.63 38.05 71.42
CA ASP A 642 18.21 38.89 72.46
C ASP A 642 17.25 39.07 73.64
N TYR A 643 17.82 39.23 74.83
CA TYR A 643 17.09 39.17 76.11
C TYR A 643 17.47 40.40 76.93
N VAL A 644 16.61 41.41 77.01
CA VAL A 644 16.95 42.71 77.61
C VAL A 644 16.02 43.08 78.77
N ILE A 645 16.51 43.93 79.68
CA ILE A 645 15.65 44.55 80.70
C ILE A 645 14.74 45.59 80.04
N GLU A 646 13.44 45.54 80.36
CA GLU A 646 12.38 46.40 79.84
C GLU A 646 12.78 47.89 79.80
N GLY A 647 12.63 48.51 78.63
CA GLY A 647 13.01 49.91 78.39
C GLY A 647 14.53 50.18 78.32
N THR A 648 15.38 49.15 78.23
CA THR A 648 16.85 49.30 78.15
C THR A 648 17.49 48.39 77.10
N ALA A 649 18.77 48.64 76.78
CA ALA A 649 19.59 47.74 75.97
C ALA A 649 20.43 46.74 76.80
N THR A 650 20.17 46.62 78.10
CA THR A 650 20.97 45.79 79.03
C THR A 650 20.60 44.33 78.87
N LYS A 651 21.51 43.50 78.32
CA LYS A 651 21.28 42.06 78.13
C LYS A 651 21.30 41.29 79.46
N LEU A 652 20.36 40.36 79.62
CA LEU A 652 20.20 39.47 80.78
C LEU A 652 20.93 38.12 80.62
N LYS A 653 20.97 37.58 79.40
CA LYS A 653 21.80 36.43 79.00
C LYS A 653 22.40 36.68 77.62
N ASP A 654 23.33 35.82 77.21
CA ASP A 654 23.95 35.88 75.89
C ASP A 654 22.94 35.70 74.75
N THR A 655 23.26 36.31 73.60
CA THR A 655 22.49 36.21 72.36
C THR A 655 22.35 34.75 71.92
N TYR A 656 21.12 34.26 71.76
CA TYR A 656 20.86 32.90 71.28
C TYR A 656 20.77 32.91 69.75
N VAL A 657 21.23 31.85 69.08
CA VAL A 657 21.05 31.66 67.64
C VAL A 657 19.90 30.68 67.43
N ASP A 658 18.78 31.19 66.93
CA ASP A 658 17.60 30.43 66.50
C ASP A 658 17.96 29.73 65.17
N THR A 659 17.83 30.45 64.06
CA THR A 659 18.16 29.94 62.73
C THR A 659 19.60 30.32 62.39
N PRO A 660 20.54 29.36 62.26
CA PRO A 660 21.91 29.64 61.84
C PRO A 660 21.96 30.11 60.38
N THR A 661 23.11 30.61 59.93
CA THR A 661 23.27 31.24 58.62
C THR A 661 22.92 30.30 57.46
N ALA A 662 21.73 30.49 56.89
CA ALA A 662 21.13 29.67 55.83
C ALA A 662 20.76 30.54 54.62
N TYR A 663 20.44 29.91 53.49
CA TYR A 663 19.87 30.63 52.33
C TYR A 663 18.49 31.19 52.68
N ILE A 664 18.15 32.37 52.17
CA ILE A 664 16.81 32.97 52.38
C ILE A 664 15.70 32.20 51.63
N ARG A 665 16.08 31.29 50.73
CA ARG A 665 15.21 30.32 50.06
C ARG A 665 15.77 28.91 50.13
N ASP A 666 14.90 27.92 50.00
CA ASP A 666 15.24 26.53 49.73
C ASP A 666 15.57 26.27 48.24
N LYS A 667 15.79 25.00 47.88
CA LYS A 667 16.13 24.59 46.50
C LYS A 667 14.93 24.69 45.56
N GLU A 668 13.73 24.67 46.13
CA GLU A 668 12.44 24.77 45.47
C GLU A 668 12.02 26.24 45.24
N GLY A 669 12.76 27.21 45.80
CA GLY A 669 12.55 28.66 45.65
C GLY A 669 11.60 29.27 46.70
N GLN A 670 11.15 28.48 47.68
CA GLN A 670 10.29 28.94 48.77
C GLN A 670 11.12 29.64 49.84
N ALA A 671 10.55 30.62 50.54
CA ALA A 671 11.28 31.41 51.53
C ALA A 671 11.46 30.64 52.85
N THR A 672 12.70 30.54 53.33
CA THR A 672 13.07 29.76 54.52
C THR A 672 12.40 30.31 55.79
N PRO A 673 11.59 29.54 56.53
CA PRO A 673 10.90 30.02 57.72
C PRO A 673 11.78 30.00 58.98
N TYR A 674 11.37 30.74 60.02
CA TYR A 674 11.94 30.71 61.37
C TYR A 674 10.86 30.92 62.45
N ASN A 675 11.19 30.58 63.70
CA ASN A 675 10.24 30.58 64.83
C ASN A 675 10.95 30.64 66.20
N THR A 676 11.25 31.84 66.70
CA THR A 676 11.97 32.06 67.98
C THR A 676 11.14 31.78 69.24
N ALA A 677 10.08 31.00 69.12
CA ALA A 677 9.08 30.74 70.14
C ALA A 677 8.60 29.29 70.13
N GLU A 678 9.43 28.34 69.68
CA GLU A 678 9.13 26.90 69.80
C GLU A 678 9.50 26.29 71.14
N ASN A 679 10.46 26.85 71.88
CA ASN A 679 10.85 26.29 73.17
C ASN A 679 11.28 27.33 74.22
N ASP A 680 11.27 26.89 75.49
CA ASP A 680 11.61 27.72 76.66
C ASP A 680 13.09 28.16 76.70
N SER A 681 13.97 27.64 75.84
CA SER A 681 15.36 28.12 75.73
C SER A 681 15.44 29.43 74.96
N GLU A 682 14.63 29.58 73.91
CA GLU A 682 14.46 30.82 73.15
C GLU A 682 13.54 31.82 73.84
N LYS A 683 12.45 31.34 74.46
CA LYS A 683 11.43 32.18 75.09
C LYS A 683 11.15 31.79 76.55
N PRO A 684 12.15 31.84 77.45
CA PRO A 684 11.95 31.54 78.86
C PRO A 684 11.00 32.58 79.47
N LEU A 685 10.00 32.12 80.24
CA LEU A 685 9.07 33.02 80.94
C LEU A 685 9.74 33.74 82.13
N LEU A 686 10.81 33.16 82.68
CA LEU A 686 11.59 33.68 83.80
C LEU A 686 13.09 33.52 83.52
N LEU A 687 13.87 34.57 83.78
CA LEU A 687 15.34 34.56 83.77
C LEU A 687 15.86 34.88 85.17
N ASP A 688 16.85 34.13 85.66
CA ASP A 688 17.69 34.58 86.78
C ASP A 688 18.97 35.19 86.23
N LYS A 689 19.33 36.39 86.71
CA LYS A 689 20.65 36.97 86.52
C LYS A 689 21.16 37.51 87.84
N ASP A 690 22.29 36.96 88.29
CA ASP A 690 22.99 37.31 89.53
C ASP A 690 22.11 37.20 90.80
N GLY A 691 21.17 36.23 90.83
CA GLY A 691 20.24 36.01 91.92
C GLY A 691 19.01 36.94 91.91
N ILE A 692 18.80 37.68 90.81
CA ILE A 692 17.61 38.48 90.57
C ILE A 692 16.78 37.81 89.48
N LYS A 693 15.52 37.47 89.82
CA LYS A 693 14.53 36.98 88.86
C LYS A 693 13.93 38.13 88.05
N TYR A 694 13.79 37.91 86.75
CA TYR A 694 13.09 38.77 85.81
C TYR A 694 12.03 37.96 85.05
N GLU A 695 10.82 38.48 84.93
CA GLU A 695 9.71 37.89 84.17
C GLU A 695 9.61 38.49 82.77
N LEU A 696 9.25 37.66 81.77
CA LEU A 696 9.02 38.09 80.39
C LEU A 696 7.80 39.03 80.31
N VAL A 697 7.97 40.17 79.63
CA VAL A 697 6.90 41.17 79.45
C VAL A 697 6.39 41.19 78.01
N SER A 698 7.28 41.31 77.03
CA SER A 698 6.91 41.60 75.64
C SER A 698 8.05 41.32 74.65
N ILE A 699 7.73 41.44 73.36
CA ILE A 699 8.71 41.60 72.28
C ILE A 699 8.94 43.11 72.10
N GLN A 700 10.18 43.53 71.81
CA GLN A 700 10.50 44.93 71.59
C GLN A 700 9.91 45.46 70.27
N GLU A 701 9.22 46.59 70.35
CA GLU A 701 8.77 47.33 69.18
C GLU A 701 9.97 47.70 68.29
N GLY A 702 9.91 47.31 67.01
CA GLY A 702 11.00 47.48 66.04
C GLY A 702 11.98 46.31 65.91
N SER A 703 11.87 45.24 66.71
CA SER A 703 12.60 43.99 66.44
C SER A 703 11.95 43.18 65.31
N ALA A 704 12.61 42.11 64.86
CA ALA A 704 11.94 41.09 64.06
C ALA A 704 10.78 40.44 64.85
N ALA A 705 9.81 39.89 64.12
CA ALA A 705 8.69 39.14 64.69
C ALA A 705 9.13 37.74 65.10
N GLU A 706 8.46 37.12 66.08
CA GLU A 706 8.80 35.78 66.57
C GLU A 706 8.72 34.68 65.50
N LYS A 707 7.89 34.88 64.47
CA LYS A 707 7.66 33.96 63.37
C LYS A 707 7.71 34.73 62.05
N GLY A 708 8.40 34.18 61.07
CA GLY A 708 8.52 34.80 59.75
C GLY A 708 9.38 33.99 58.79
N THR A 709 9.92 34.68 57.78
CA THR A 709 10.90 34.12 56.83
C THR A 709 12.22 34.86 56.92
N LEU A 710 13.31 34.16 56.62
CA LEU A 710 14.65 34.74 56.54
C LEU A 710 14.70 35.86 55.50
N ARG A 711 15.53 36.85 55.80
CA ARG A 711 15.93 37.97 54.97
C ARG A 711 17.45 38.02 54.92
N GLU A 712 18.00 38.75 53.96
CA GLU A 712 19.46 38.92 53.88
C GLU A 712 20.00 39.61 55.15
N GLY A 713 21.08 39.06 55.72
CA GLY A 713 21.73 39.60 56.93
C GLY A 713 21.28 38.95 58.25
N GLU A 714 21.42 39.69 59.34
CA GLU A 714 21.13 39.23 60.71
C GLU A 714 19.84 39.86 61.24
N GLN A 715 18.89 39.03 61.66
CA GLN A 715 17.60 39.45 62.22
C GLN A 715 17.58 39.21 63.73
N HIS A 716 17.33 40.26 64.50
CA HIS A 716 17.17 40.18 65.96
C HIS A 716 15.70 40.17 66.35
N VAL A 717 15.23 39.10 66.99
CA VAL A 717 14.01 39.14 67.84
C VAL A 717 14.46 39.49 69.25
N VAL A 718 13.83 40.48 69.89
CA VAL A 718 14.28 40.99 71.19
C VAL A 718 13.17 40.87 72.22
N TYR A 719 13.39 40.03 73.24
CA TYR A 719 12.48 39.83 74.36
C TYR A 719 12.82 40.77 75.53
N GLN A 720 11.81 41.50 76.02
CA GLN A 720 11.93 42.41 77.16
C GLN A 720 11.43 41.77 78.46
N TYR A 721 12.18 41.95 79.54
CA TYR A 721 11.92 41.35 80.85
C TYR A 721 11.99 42.40 81.97
N ARG A 722 11.18 42.24 83.04
CA ARG A 722 11.20 43.14 84.20
C ARG A 722 11.45 42.40 85.52
N LYS A 723 12.01 43.10 86.50
CA LYS A 723 12.40 42.52 87.79
C LYS A 723 11.18 42.13 88.63
N VAL A 724 11.19 40.90 89.17
CA VAL A 724 10.14 40.36 90.05
C VAL A 724 10.24 40.96 91.47
N VAL A 725 9.09 41.13 92.14
CA VAL A 725 8.97 41.63 93.52
C VAL A 725 8.03 40.70 94.31
N GLU A 726 8.46 40.20 95.47
CA GLU A 726 7.76 39.16 96.24
C GLU A 726 6.84 39.73 97.34
N VAL A 727 5.72 39.04 97.61
CA VAL A 727 4.65 39.40 98.56
C VAL A 727 4.14 38.10 99.22
N PRO A 728 3.84 38.04 100.54
CA PRO A 728 3.59 36.77 101.25
C PRO A 728 2.23 36.11 100.93
N SER A 729 2.20 34.79 100.96
CA SER A 729 1.06 33.93 100.61
C SER A 729 0.25 33.42 101.81
N VAL A 730 -0.98 32.94 101.53
CA VAL A 730 -1.89 32.29 102.49
C VAL A 730 -1.76 30.77 102.39
N LYS A 731 -1.86 30.04 103.50
CA LYS A 731 -1.90 28.57 103.50
C LYS A 731 -3.23 28.03 102.96
N VAL A 732 -3.14 27.03 102.10
CA VAL A 732 -4.23 26.42 101.34
C VAL A 732 -3.93 24.93 101.11
N GLY A 733 -4.94 24.14 100.70
CA GLY A 733 -4.80 22.72 100.38
C GLY A 733 -5.72 22.27 99.24
N ASN A 734 -5.47 21.07 98.70
CA ASN A 734 -6.21 20.53 97.56
C ASN A 734 -7.01 19.27 97.93
N VAL A 735 -8.06 19.02 97.16
CA VAL A 735 -8.94 17.85 97.29
C VAL A 735 -9.24 17.35 95.89
N HIS A 736 -9.00 16.07 95.66
CA HIS A 736 -9.14 15.41 94.38
C HIS A 736 -10.09 14.20 94.47
N ALA A 737 -10.60 13.79 93.32
CA ALA A 737 -11.49 12.65 93.14
C ALA A 737 -10.93 11.73 92.04
N ARG A 738 -10.68 10.46 92.40
CA ARG A 738 -10.26 9.39 91.49
C ARG A 738 -11.43 8.46 91.19
N TYR A 739 -11.49 7.95 89.97
CA TYR A 739 -12.52 7.04 89.50
C TYR A 739 -11.87 5.75 89.04
N VAL A 740 -12.18 4.60 89.65
CA VAL A 740 -11.46 3.34 89.43
C VAL A 740 -12.41 2.14 89.30
N ILE A 741 -11.92 1.05 88.71
CA ILE A 741 -12.68 -0.22 88.62
C ILE A 741 -12.73 -0.88 90.00
N LEU A 742 -13.92 -1.32 90.41
CA LEU A 742 -14.26 -2.00 91.67
C LEU A 742 -13.20 -3.03 92.09
N GLY A 743 -12.58 -2.83 93.25
CA GLY A 743 -11.53 -3.70 93.78
C GLY A 743 -10.15 -3.57 93.13
N THR A 744 -9.87 -2.50 92.37
CA THR A 744 -8.59 -2.27 91.69
C THR A 744 -8.15 -0.79 91.76
N GLU A 745 -6.87 -0.51 91.45
CA GLU A 745 -6.38 0.87 91.23
C GLU A 745 -6.49 1.34 89.76
N THR A 746 -7.19 0.61 88.90
CA THR A 746 -7.25 0.91 87.46
C THR A 746 -8.21 2.08 87.21
N GLU A 747 -7.66 3.24 86.81
CA GLU A 747 -8.44 4.47 86.60
C GLU A 747 -9.34 4.44 85.35
N LEU A 748 -10.61 4.78 85.57
CA LEU A 748 -11.67 4.92 84.57
C LEU A 748 -11.80 6.33 83.99
N ALA A 749 -11.33 7.35 84.70
CA ALA A 749 -11.28 8.72 84.20
C ALA A 749 -10.10 9.45 84.88
N SER A 750 -9.65 10.54 84.28
CA SER A 750 -8.63 11.40 84.87
C SER A 750 -9.08 11.97 86.22
N VAL A 751 -8.11 12.21 87.10
CA VAL A 751 -8.34 12.75 88.44
C VAL A 751 -9.04 14.11 88.36
N LYS A 752 -10.24 14.21 88.95
CA LYS A 752 -11.01 15.46 89.05
C LYS A 752 -10.54 16.24 90.27
N THR A 753 -10.22 17.52 90.11
CA THR A 753 -10.05 18.42 91.26
C THR A 753 -11.41 18.85 91.81
N VAL A 754 -11.63 18.63 93.11
CA VAL A 754 -12.84 19.00 93.87
C VAL A 754 -12.64 20.36 94.55
N LYS A 755 -11.45 20.60 95.08
CA LYS A 755 -10.96 21.89 95.58
C LYS A 755 -9.49 22.03 95.19
N SER A 756 -9.08 23.20 94.71
CA SER A 756 -7.66 23.53 94.47
C SER A 756 -7.35 24.82 95.22
N GLU A 757 -6.21 24.85 95.91
CA GLU A 757 -5.76 26.00 96.71
C GLU A 757 -6.88 26.61 97.57
N ALA A 758 -7.69 25.74 98.19
CA ALA A 758 -8.78 26.16 99.06
C ALA A 758 -8.26 26.41 100.49
N PRO A 759 -8.79 27.41 101.22
CA PRO A 759 -8.54 27.59 102.64
C PRO A 759 -8.75 26.31 103.45
N ILE A 760 -7.86 26.09 104.41
CA ILE A 760 -7.94 24.98 105.36
C ILE A 760 -9.26 25.08 106.16
N ASP A 761 -9.82 23.93 106.54
CA ASP A 761 -11.14 23.80 107.19
C ASP A 761 -12.35 24.18 106.31
N GLU A 762 -12.20 24.59 105.05
CA GLU A 762 -13.33 24.76 104.12
C GLU A 762 -14.01 23.41 103.86
N ALA A 763 -15.34 23.38 103.87
CA ALA A 763 -16.09 22.17 103.57
C ALA A 763 -16.09 21.85 102.07
N TYR A 764 -15.93 20.58 101.73
CA TYR A 764 -16.14 20.06 100.38
C TYR A 764 -17.19 18.95 100.37
N SER A 765 -17.83 18.83 99.20
CA SER A 765 -18.78 17.78 98.86
C SER A 765 -18.57 17.48 97.39
N ASP A 766 -18.38 16.21 97.06
CA ASP A 766 -18.35 15.74 95.68
C ASP A 766 -19.30 14.55 95.49
N ARG A 767 -19.70 14.31 94.25
CA ARG A 767 -20.53 13.16 93.91
C ARG A 767 -20.09 12.54 92.59
N ALA A 768 -19.80 11.24 92.66
CA ALA A 768 -19.55 10.40 91.50
C ALA A 768 -20.68 10.49 90.45
N PRO A 769 -20.36 10.62 89.16
CA PRO A 769 -21.28 10.30 88.06
C PRO A 769 -21.90 8.91 88.23
N ALA A 770 -23.17 8.73 87.86
CA ALA A 770 -23.85 7.44 87.98
C ALA A 770 -23.24 6.36 87.07
N THR A 771 -22.68 6.77 85.93
CA THR A 771 -21.93 5.93 84.99
C THR A 771 -20.73 6.71 84.43
N LEU A 772 -19.67 5.99 84.07
CA LEU A 772 -18.51 6.48 83.31
C LEU A 772 -18.23 5.54 82.14
N GLU A 773 -17.78 6.07 81.01
CA GLU A 773 -17.38 5.28 79.86
C GLU A 773 -15.86 5.34 79.68
N LYS A 774 -15.22 4.20 79.43
CA LYS A 774 -13.81 4.14 79.03
C LYS A 774 -13.54 2.93 78.15
N ASP A 775 -12.64 3.09 77.18
CA ASP A 775 -12.19 2.06 76.24
C ASP A 775 -13.36 1.33 75.54
N GLY A 776 -14.39 2.10 75.17
CA GLY A 776 -15.60 1.62 74.48
C GLY A 776 -16.56 0.79 75.33
N LYS A 777 -16.52 0.96 76.65
CA LYS A 777 -17.35 0.22 77.62
C LYS A 777 -17.92 1.14 78.69
N LEU A 778 -19.20 0.95 79.02
CA LEU A 778 -19.88 1.69 80.07
C LEU A 778 -19.67 1.01 81.44
N TYR A 779 -19.42 1.79 82.48
CA TYR A 779 -19.26 1.35 83.86
C TYR A 779 -20.28 2.08 84.75
N GLU A 780 -20.87 1.40 85.74
CA GLU A 780 -21.81 2.00 86.69
C GLU A 780 -21.21 2.10 88.10
N PHE A 781 -21.51 3.21 88.76
CA PHE A 781 -21.00 3.54 90.08
C PHE A 781 -21.54 2.57 91.14
N VAL A 782 -20.67 2.16 92.06
CA VAL A 782 -21.01 1.25 93.16
C VAL A 782 -21.00 1.97 94.49
N HIS A 783 -19.84 2.52 94.91
CA HIS A 783 -19.70 3.25 96.17
C HIS A 783 -18.42 4.09 96.21
N VAL A 784 -18.36 5.01 97.18
CA VAL A 784 -17.11 5.64 97.61
C VAL A 784 -16.31 4.62 98.41
N ARG A 785 -15.01 4.53 98.16
CA ARG A 785 -14.07 3.67 98.87
C ARG A 785 -13.70 4.30 100.22
N ASP A 786 -13.64 3.50 101.27
CA ASP A 786 -13.35 3.90 102.66
C ASP A 786 -12.05 3.28 103.22
N ASN A 787 -11.10 2.93 102.33
CA ASN A 787 -9.80 2.40 102.72
C ASN A 787 -8.96 3.44 103.49
N LYS A 788 -8.06 2.95 104.35
CA LYS A 788 -7.19 3.79 105.19
C LYS A 788 -6.19 4.61 104.37
N GLY A 789 -6.60 5.80 103.96
CA GLY A 789 -5.83 6.74 103.15
C GLY A 789 -6.69 7.52 102.17
N ASP A 790 -7.85 6.97 101.78
CA ASP A 790 -8.87 7.67 101.01
C ASP A 790 -9.62 8.69 101.87
N ALA A 791 -10.11 9.76 101.24
CA ALA A 791 -10.93 10.80 101.86
C ALA A 791 -12.42 10.55 101.61
N PRO A 792 -13.31 10.91 102.56
CA PRO A 792 -14.76 10.81 102.37
C PRO A 792 -15.25 11.80 101.31
N ALA A 793 -16.29 11.46 100.56
CA ALA A 793 -16.82 12.33 99.50
C ALA A 793 -17.37 13.68 100.02
N ASP A 794 -17.82 13.72 101.28
CA ASP A 794 -18.15 14.93 102.03
C ASP A 794 -17.14 15.11 103.17
N GLY A 795 -16.47 16.26 103.24
CA GLY A 795 -15.34 16.48 104.14
C GLY A 795 -14.92 17.94 104.33
N LYS A 796 -13.69 18.14 104.82
CA LYS A 796 -13.05 19.45 105.04
C LYS A 796 -11.61 19.46 104.55
N VAL A 797 -11.19 20.55 103.91
CA VAL A 797 -9.85 20.74 103.33
C VAL A 797 -8.76 20.72 104.42
N THR A 798 -7.71 19.93 104.21
CA THR A 798 -6.52 19.86 105.09
C THR A 798 -5.26 20.42 104.41
N GLU A 799 -4.20 20.70 105.19
CA GLU A 799 -2.89 21.14 104.64
C GLU A 799 -2.17 20.07 103.81
N GLN A 800 -2.67 18.83 103.81
CA GLN A 800 -2.22 17.74 102.93
C GLN A 800 -3.31 17.46 101.90
N ASP A 801 -2.90 17.15 100.67
CA ASP A 801 -3.81 16.87 99.57
C ASP A 801 -4.66 15.61 99.85
N GLN A 802 -5.97 15.77 99.78
CA GLN A 802 -6.94 14.70 100.05
C GLN A 802 -7.41 14.08 98.73
N THR A 803 -7.60 12.76 98.73
CA THR A 803 -8.09 12.03 97.54
C THR A 803 -9.30 11.17 97.90
N ILE A 804 -10.46 11.52 97.35
CA ILE A 804 -11.67 10.70 97.36
C ILE A 804 -11.52 9.66 96.25
N THR A 805 -11.76 8.39 96.54
CA THR A 805 -11.75 7.34 95.49
C THR A 805 -13.12 6.71 95.33
N TYR A 806 -13.59 6.63 94.09
CA TYR A 806 -14.90 6.10 93.72
C TYR A 806 -14.77 4.84 92.88
N GLU A 807 -15.50 3.78 93.27
CA GLU A 807 -15.44 2.48 92.58
C GLU A 807 -16.65 2.22 91.68
N TYR A 808 -16.38 1.71 90.48
CA TYR A 808 -17.38 1.38 89.45
C TYR A 808 -17.20 -0.04 88.94
N LYS A 809 -18.30 -0.71 88.59
CA LYS A 809 -18.29 -2.03 87.93
C LYS A 809 -18.68 -1.90 86.47
N LEU A 810 -18.16 -2.80 85.61
CA LEU A 810 -18.54 -2.85 84.21
C LEU A 810 -20.06 -3.05 84.09
N LYS A 811 -20.73 -2.12 83.42
CA LYS A 811 -22.12 -2.23 82.99
C LYS A 811 -22.12 -2.95 81.64
N LYS A 812 -22.99 -3.94 81.49
CA LYS A 812 -23.02 -4.77 80.28
C LYS A 812 -23.81 -4.04 79.18
N ASP A 813 -23.25 -3.95 77.98
CA ASP A 813 -23.82 -3.15 76.90
C ASP A 813 -25.06 -3.78 76.26
N GLU A 814 -26.04 -2.92 75.97
CA GLU A 814 -27.30 -3.17 75.23
C GLU A 814 -27.58 -1.96 74.31
N SER A 815 -26.63 -1.57 73.42
CA SER A 815 -26.81 -0.36 72.58
C SER A 815 -26.23 -0.36 71.16
N GLU A 816 -25.58 -1.42 70.68
CA GLU A 816 -25.51 -1.74 69.24
C GLU A 816 -26.72 -2.62 68.84
N ALA A 817 -27.90 -2.26 69.36
CA ALA A 817 -29.16 -2.97 69.16
C ALA A 817 -29.61 -2.88 67.69
N VAL A 818 -29.37 -3.96 66.96
CA VAL A 818 -29.88 -4.21 65.61
C VAL A 818 -30.87 -5.37 65.62
N GLY A 819 -31.71 -5.43 64.59
CA GLY A 819 -32.70 -6.49 64.45
C GLY A 819 -33.17 -6.66 63.02
N ASN A 820 -33.90 -7.73 62.77
CA ASN A 820 -34.32 -8.16 61.44
C ASN A 820 -35.72 -8.80 61.51
N VAL A 821 -36.41 -8.90 60.38
CA VAL A 821 -37.80 -9.42 60.32
C VAL A 821 -37.85 -10.67 59.47
N VAL A 822 -38.33 -11.79 60.02
CA VAL A 822 -38.43 -13.08 59.33
C VAL A 822 -39.87 -13.56 59.28
N ILE A 823 -40.32 -13.94 58.09
CA ILE A 823 -41.66 -14.43 57.82
C ILE A 823 -41.64 -15.95 57.73
N ASN A 824 -42.35 -16.59 58.63
CA ASN A 824 -42.50 -18.04 58.73
C ASN A 824 -43.84 -18.51 58.14
N TYR A 825 -43.85 -19.73 57.58
CA TYR A 825 -45.03 -20.32 56.94
C TYR A 825 -45.26 -21.72 57.47
N VAL A 826 -46.31 -21.89 58.29
CA VAL A 826 -46.62 -23.15 58.96
C VAL A 826 -48.03 -23.64 58.65
N ASP A 827 -48.26 -24.93 58.78
CA ASP A 827 -49.63 -25.46 58.86
C ASP A 827 -50.27 -25.21 60.25
N GLU A 828 -51.57 -25.45 60.38
CA GLU A 828 -52.29 -25.32 61.66
C GLU A 828 -51.80 -26.25 62.80
N THR A 829 -50.88 -27.18 62.53
CA THR A 829 -50.21 -28.00 63.55
C THR A 829 -48.76 -27.56 63.82
N GLY A 830 -48.29 -26.50 63.17
CA GLY A 830 -46.97 -25.89 63.37
C GLY A 830 -45.86 -26.43 62.45
N ASN A 831 -46.14 -27.33 61.51
CA ASN A 831 -45.10 -27.82 60.59
C ASN A 831 -44.76 -26.73 59.56
N VAL A 832 -43.47 -26.48 59.32
CA VAL A 832 -43.03 -25.50 58.31
C VAL A 832 -43.35 -26.01 56.89
N ILE A 833 -44.21 -25.30 56.16
CA ILE A 833 -44.70 -25.65 54.81
C ILE A 833 -44.11 -24.78 53.69
N LYS A 834 -43.37 -23.73 54.02
CA LYS A 834 -42.52 -22.99 53.07
C LYS A 834 -41.33 -22.45 53.87
N LYS A 835 -40.15 -22.42 53.25
CA LYS A 835 -38.95 -21.91 53.91
C LYS A 835 -39.18 -20.48 54.42
N PRO A 836 -38.64 -20.11 55.59
CA PRO A 836 -38.69 -18.74 56.08
C PRO A 836 -38.14 -17.76 55.04
N ILE A 837 -38.71 -16.56 55.00
CA ILE A 837 -38.25 -15.44 54.16
C ILE A 837 -37.76 -14.34 55.09
N LEU A 838 -36.52 -13.90 54.92
CA LEU A 838 -36.04 -12.67 55.53
C LEU A 838 -36.65 -11.50 54.75
N ASP A 839 -37.41 -10.68 55.45
CA ASP A 839 -38.11 -9.51 54.94
C ASP A 839 -37.20 -8.29 55.09
N THR A 840 -37.19 -7.71 56.28
CA THR A 840 -36.32 -6.60 56.65
C THR A 840 -34.98 -7.18 57.14
N HIS A 841 -33.91 -6.90 56.40
CA HIS A 841 -32.55 -7.26 56.78
C HIS A 841 -32.09 -6.54 58.07
N GLU A 842 -30.99 -7.01 58.66
CA GLU A 842 -30.42 -6.49 59.90
C GLU A 842 -30.23 -4.96 59.87
N SER A 843 -31.06 -4.27 60.66
CA SER A 843 -31.32 -2.83 60.64
C SER A 843 -31.36 -2.29 62.06
N LYS A 844 -31.13 -0.98 62.23
CA LYS A 844 -31.23 -0.36 63.56
C LYS A 844 -32.65 -0.45 64.12
N VAL A 845 -32.75 -0.74 65.41
CA VAL A 845 -34.02 -0.77 66.15
C VAL A 845 -34.79 0.54 65.98
N GLY A 846 -36.08 0.43 65.70
CA GLY A 846 -36.97 1.55 65.36
C GLY A 846 -37.24 1.74 63.86
N THR A 847 -36.51 1.06 62.97
CA THR A 847 -36.79 1.01 61.51
C THR A 847 -38.18 0.40 61.25
N PRO A 848 -39.07 1.02 60.47
CA PRO A 848 -40.40 0.46 60.20
C PRO A 848 -40.36 -0.73 59.23
N TYR A 849 -41.31 -1.66 59.36
CA TYR A 849 -41.51 -2.81 58.45
C TYR A 849 -42.99 -3.08 58.15
N ASP A 850 -43.23 -3.78 57.04
CA ASP A 850 -44.52 -4.28 56.54
C ASP A 850 -44.25 -5.61 55.84
N THR A 851 -44.86 -6.70 56.30
CA THR A 851 -44.63 -8.07 55.81
C THR A 851 -45.74 -8.60 54.89
N THR A 852 -46.67 -7.73 54.46
CA THR A 852 -47.89 -8.16 53.74
C THR A 852 -47.68 -8.49 52.27
N ASP A 853 -46.59 -8.05 51.66
CA ASP A 853 -46.19 -8.39 50.29
C ASP A 853 -45.87 -9.88 50.11
N TYR A 854 -45.31 -10.53 51.14
CA TYR A 854 -45.10 -11.99 51.19
C TYR A 854 -46.30 -12.78 51.77
N LYS A 855 -47.48 -12.17 51.90
CA LYS A 855 -48.69 -12.85 52.42
C LYS A 855 -49.44 -13.66 51.36
N PHE A 856 -48.97 -14.88 51.08
CA PHE A 856 -49.60 -15.77 50.09
C PHE A 856 -50.98 -16.28 50.53
N ALA A 857 -51.98 -16.25 49.63
CA ALA A 857 -53.31 -16.80 49.93
C ALA A 857 -53.34 -18.35 49.98
N GLU A 858 -52.51 -19.01 49.17
CA GLU A 858 -52.35 -20.48 49.15
C GLU A 858 -50.87 -20.86 48.98
N ILE A 859 -50.45 -21.94 49.65
CA ILE A 859 -49.12 -22.54 49.54
C ILE A 859 -49.25 -24.02 49.18
N LYS A 860 -48.39 -24.51 48.30
CA LYS A 860 -48.30 -25.94 47.93
C LYS A 860 -47.05 -26.55 48.54
N PHE A 861 -47.20 -27.60 49.33
CA PHE A 861 -46.11 -28.28 50.03
C PHE A 861 -46.35 -29.78 50.09
N ASN A 862 -45.33 -30.59 49.81
CA ASN A 862 -45.38 -32.06 49.82
C ASN A 862 -46.64 -32.65 49.12
N GLY A 863 -47.02 -32.07 47.97
CA GLY A 863 -48.17 -32.49 47.17
C GLY A 863 -49.55 -32.00 47.65
N LYS A 864 -49.62 -31.37 48.83
CA LYS A 864 -50.84 -30.85 49.46
C LYS A 864 -50.96 -29.33 49.24
N ILE A 865 -52.20 -28.83 49.25
CA ILE A 865 -52.50 -27.38 49.15
C ILE A 865 -52.99 -26.89 50.51
N TYR A 866 -52.34 -25.87 51.03
CA TYR A 866 -52.66 -25.22 52.29
C TYR A 866 -53.15 -23.79 52.01
N LYS A 867 -54.27 -23.37 52.61
CA LYS A 867 -54.85 -22.03 52.43
C LYS A 867 -54.63 -21.18 53.69
N LEU A 868 -54.30 -19.91 53.51
CA LEU A 868 -54.02 -19.01 54.61
C LEU A 868 -55.23 -18.85 55.52
N VAL A 869 -55.04 -19.06 56.82
CA VAL A 869 -56.03 -18.73 57.85
C VAL A 869 -55.63 -17.39 58.45
N SER A 870 -55.94 -16.28 57.76
CA SER A 870 -55.43 -14.95 58.12
C SER A 870 -55.74 -14.52 59.56
N ALA A 871 -56.82 -15.01 60.15
CA ALA A 871 -57.19 -14.78 61.55
C ALA A 871 -56.33 -15.58 62.57
N LYS A 872 -55.38 -16.40 62.08
CA LYS A 872 -54.36 -17.13 62.84
C LYS A 872 -52.94 -16.67 62.49
N THR A 873 -52.75 -15.55 61.79
CA THR A 873 -51.41 -14.94 61.72
C THR A 873 -50.90 -14.66 63.13
N MET A 874 -49.65 -15.02 63.42
CA MET A 874 -49.00 -14.79 64.71
C MET A 874 -47.84 -13.81 64.54
N GLY A 875 -47.74 -12.82 65.42
CA GLY A 875 -46.90 -11.64 65.21
C GLY A 875 -47.66 -10.51 64.50
N ASN A 876 -47.11 -9.30 64.54
CA ASN A 876 -47.72 -8.12 63.91
C ASN A 876 -47.19 -7.98 62.48
N GLU A 877 -48.09 -7.85 61.51
CA GLU A 877 -47.71 -7.75 60.08
C GLU A 877 -47.08 -6.41 59.70
N PHE A 878 -47.27 -5.39 60.54
CA PHE A 878 -46.67 -4.07 60.41
C PHE A 878 -46.06 -3.68 61.76
N GLY A 879 -44.92 -2.99 61.75
CA GLY A 879 -44.30 -2.58 63.01
C GLY A 879 -43.05 -1.73 62.85
N LYS A 880 -42.22 -1.79 63.90
CA LYS A 880 -40.85 -1.32 63.89
C LYS A 880 -39.95 -2.45 64.40
N VAL A 881 -38.79 -2.60 63.77
CA VAL A 881 -37.74 -3.54 64.16
C VAL A 881 -37.41 -3.35 65.64
N THR A 882 -37.55 -4.41 66.42
CA THR A 882 -36.99 -4.53 67.78
C THR A 882 -35.68 -5.31 67.73
N GLU A 883 -34.93 -5.34 68.83
CA GLU A 883 -33.62 -6.00 68.89
C GLU A 883 -33.72 -7.51 68.62
N GLY A 884 -32.80 -8.04 67.81
CA GLY A 884 -32.84 -9.42 67.32
C GLY A 884 -33.89 -9.69 66.23
N THR A 885 -34.21 -10.96 66.01
CA THR A 885 -35.17 -11.37 64.98
C THR A 885 -36.61 -11.25 65.45
N THR A 886 -37.38 -10.39 64.78
CA THR A 886 -38.84 -10.30 64.90
C THR A 886 -39.48 -11.29 63.93
N GLU A 887 -40.31 -12.22 64.41
CA GLU A 887 -40.96 -13.21 63.55
C GLU A 887 -42.44 -12.94 63.30
N VAL A 888 -42.86 -13.04 62.03
CA VAL A 888 -44.28 -13.02 61.61
C VAL A 888 -44.60 -14.39 61.01
N THR A 889 -45.49 -15.15 61.66
CA THR A 889 -45.84 -16.51 61.23
C THR A 889 -47.23 -16.53 60.61
N TYR A 890 -47.27 -16.77 59.29
CA TYR A 890 -48.52 -17.03 58.57
C TYR A 890 -48.90 -18.51 58.70
N VAL A 891 -50.11 -18.77 59.22
CA VAL A 891 -50.62 -20.12 59.51
C VAL A 891 -51.67 -20.55 58.49
N TYR A 892 -51.51 -21.75 57.91
CA TYR A 892 -52.33 -22.24 56.80
C TYR A 892 -53.04 -23.56 57.15
N ARG A 893 -54.29 -23.72 56.73
CA ARG A 893 -55.06 -24.98 56.87
C ARG A 893 -54.86 -25.85 55.64
N GLU A 894 -54.59 -27.14 55.83
CA GLU A 894 -54.61 -28.10 54.72
C GLU A 894 -56.02 -28.17 54.11
N SER A 895 -56.15 -27.84 52.83
CA SER A 895 -57.43 -27.80 52.12
C SER A 895 -57.82 -29.19 51.61
N VAL A 896 -58.09 -30.12 52.54
CA VAL A 896 -58.50 -31.50 52.24
C VAL A 896 -59.82 -31.48 51.45
N LYS A 897 -59.76 -31.75 50.15
CA LYS A 897 -60.93 -31.68 49.26
C LYS A 897 -61.69 -33.02 49.27
N SER A 898 -62.87 -33.04 49.88
CA SER A 898 -63.68 -34.25 50.01
C SER A 898 -64.29 -34.72 48.67
N THR A 899 -64.36 -36.05 48.52
CA THR A 899 -65.31 -36.84 47.70
C THR A 899 -65.42 -36.59 46.18
N LEU A 900 -64.99 -37.62 45.44
CA LEU A 900 -65.45 -38.08 44.10
C LEU A 900 -66.99 -38.15 43.98
N PRO A 901 -67.63 -38.12 42.77
CA PRO A 901 -67.30 -39.06 41.66
C PRO A 901 -67.51 -38.62 40.17
N LYS A 902 -67.08 -39.50 39.25
CA LYS A 902 -67.53 -39.70 37.84
C LYS A 902 -67.24 -38.56 36.81
N GLU A 903 -66.98 -38.80 35.51
CA GLU A 903 -66.65 -40.02 34.73
C GLU A 903 -66.07 -39.65 33.32
N MET A 904 -65.14 -40.43 32.75
CA MET A 904 -64.61 -40.39 31.35
C MET A 904 -63.93 -39.08 30.84
N GLY A 905 -62.85 -39.08 30.04
CA GLY A 905 -61.92 -40.16 29.62
C GLY A 905 -60.85 -39.72 28.58
N ILE A 906 -59.76 -40.50 28.45
CA ILE A 906 -58.88 -40.70 27.26
C ILE A 906 -57.94 -39.55 26.74
N SER A 907 -56.75 -39.45 27.37
CA SER A 907 -55.35 -39.47 26.83
C SER A 907 -54.74 -38.51 25.75
N ILE A 908 -53.50 -38.04 26.04
CA ILE A 908 -52.35 -37.54 25.20
C ILE A 908 -52.51 -36.30 24.28
N PRO A 909 -51.42 -35.55 23.90
CA PRO A 909 -50.04 -35.40 24.47
C PRO A 909 -49.52 -33.91 24.57
N SER A 910 -48.25 -33.73 24.98
CA SER A 910 -47.31 -32.62 24.63
C SER A 910 -47.31 -31.24 25.36
N GLU A 911 -46.22 -30.99 26.10
CA GLU A 911 -45.29 -29.82 26.07
C GLU A 911 -45.78 -28.34 25.90
N SER A 912 -45.38 -27.44 26.84
CA SER A 912 -45.35 -25.96 26.67
C SER A 912 -44.57 -25.17 27.75
N GLU A 913 -43.51 -24.46 27.33
CA GLU A 913 -43.06 -23.07 27.65
C GLU A 913 -43.20 -22.41 29.07
N SER A 914 -42.10 -21.93 29.70
CA SER A 914 -41.54 -20.53 29.71
C SER A 914 -41.92 -19.70 30.98
N PRO A 915 -41.68 -18.37 31.18
CA PRO A 915 -40.82 -17.36 30.49
C PRO A 915 -39.99 -16.36 31.39
N LYS A 916 -38.96 -15.70 30.80
CA LYS A 916 -38.53 -14.24 30.83
C LYS A 916 -38.45 -13.39 32.16
N PHE A 917 -37.71 -12.27 32.35
CA PHE A 917 -36.65 -11.44 31.67
C PHE A 917 -36.05 -10.37 32.67
N ILE A 918 -35.08 -9.52 32.24
CA ILE A 918 -34.73 -8.14 32.76
C ILE A 918 -34.01 -8.05 34.15
N SER A 919 -33.01 -7.17 34.40
CA SER A 919 -32.08 -6.41 33.52
C SER A 919 -30.82 -5.88 34.25
N THR A 920 -29.71 -5.77 33.50
CA THR A 920 -28.55 -4.83 33.60
C THR A 920 -28.19 -4.06 34.89
N GLN A 921 -26.90 -4.12 35.28
CA GLN A 921 -26.07 -2.91 35.41
C GLN A 921 -24.56 -3.17 35.18
N THR A 922 -23.81 -2.09 34.99
CA THR A 922 -22.35 -1.94 34.76
C THR A 922 -21.57 -1.86 36.09
N THR A 923 -20.23 -1.90 36.24
CA THR A 923 -19.03 -1.98 35.36
C THR A 923 -17.80 -2.36 36.23
N GLU A 924 -16.71 -2.92 35.66
CA GLU A 924 -15.33 -2.32 35.73
C GLU A 924 -14.14 -3.25 35.30
N ASN A 925 -13.08 -2.60 34.80
CA ASN A 925 -11.63 -2.88 34.91
C ASN A 925 -10.91 -4.18 34.38
N ARG A 926 -10.40 -4.04 33.14
CA ARG A 926 -8.98 -4.23 32.70
C ARG A 926 -8.34 -5.67 32.76
N PRO A 927 -7.10 -5.93 32.23
CA PRO A 927 -7.00 -6.83 31.07
C PRO A 927 -5.91 -7.93 31.06
N ASN A 928 -5.83 -8.64 29.91
CA ASN A 928 -4.67 -9.31 29.25
C ASN A 928 -4.45 -10.85 29.35
N LYS A 929 -4.58 -11.47 28.15
CA LYS A 929 -3.74 -12.54 27.53
C LYS A 929 -3.61 -13.93 28.18
N GLY A 930 -3.91 -14.98 27.37
CA GLY A 930 -3.55 -16.39 27.62
C GLY A 930 -4.76 -17.34 27.67
N VAL A 931 -5.39 -17.71 26.56
CA VAL A 931 -5.05 -18.89 25.70
C VAL A 931 -5.46 -20.24 26.30
N LEU A 932 -6.57 -20.80 25.78
CA LEU A 932 -6.98 -22.23 25.71
C LEU A 932 -7.13 -23.00 27.07
N THR A 933 -7.99 -24.02 27.22
CA THR A 933 -8.59 -24.94 26.24
C THR A 933 -9.91 -25.57 26.73
N SER A 934 -10.73 -26.04 25.78
CA SER A 934 -11.65 -27.21 25.81
C SER A 934 -12.16 -27.82 27.13
N SER A 935 -13.43 -28.24 27.11
CA SER A 935 -13.78 -29.59 27.59
C SER A 935 -14.55 -30.37 26.52
N LYS A 936 -14.53 -31.72 26.40
CA LYS A 936 -13.95 -32.82 27.20
C LYS A 936 -12.53 -32.52 27.76
N LYS A 937 -12.38 -32.17 29.06
CA LYS A 937 -12.30 -32.97 30.31
C LYS A 937 -10.85 -33.46 30.57
N PRO A 938 -10.32 -33.48 31.83
CA PRO A 938 -10.98 -33.22 33.13
C PRO A 938 -10.17 -32.42 34.22
N THR A 939 -10.87 -32.06 35.33
CA THR A 939 -10.44 -32.01 36.76
C THR A 939 -9.52 -30.91 37.39
N ASN A 940 -10.12 -30.18 38.37
CA ASN A 940 -9.68 -29.87 39.76
C ASN A 940 -8.61 -28.78 40.12
N LYS A 941 -9.02 -27.83 41.01
CA LYS A 941 -8.25 -27.10 42.09
C LYS A 941 -7.07 -26.18 41.66
N SER A 942 -6.53 -25.25 42.47
CA SER A 942 -7.02 -24.42 43.62
C SER A 942 -5.93 -23.41 44.10
N VAL A 943 -6.29 -22.14 44.39
CA VAL A 943 -5.59 -21.15 45.28
C VAL A 943 -4.32 -20.38 44.79
N LEU A 944 -4.17 -19.19 45.41
CA LEU A 944 -3.25 -18.02 45.34
C LEU A 944 -1.89 -18.23 46.11
N PRO A 945 -0.98 -17.22 46.39
CA PRO A 945 -0.71 -15.87 45.82
C PRO A 945 0.80 -15.38 45.76
N THR A 946 1.02 -14.15 45.23
CA THR A 946 1.95 -13.01 45.60
C THR A 946 3.44 -13.13 46.05
N THR A 947 4.26 -12.16 45.55
CA THR A 947 5.43 -11.43 46.18
C THR A 947 6.70 -12.23 46.61
N GLY A 948 7.90 -11.64 46.75
CA GLY A 948 8.42 -10.29 46.47
C GLY A 948 9.67 -9.94 47.34
N GLU A 949 10.68 -9.23 46.78
CA GLU A 949 11.87 -8.64 47.48
C GLU A 949 12.83 -9.66 48.20
N GLU A 950 14.06 -9.38 48.69
CA GLU A 950 14.96 -8.21 48.68
C GLU A 950 16.48 -8.60 48.78
N SER A 951 17.39 -7.64 48.53
CA SER A 951 18.71 -7.44 49.21
C SER A 951 20.04 -8.17 48.80
N ASN A 952 21.08 -7.32 48.59
CA ASN A 952 22.49 -7.34 49.07
C ASN A 952 23.56 -8.47 48.87
N ARG A 953 24.73 -8.00 48.35
CA ARG A 953 26.15 -8.25 48.77
C ARG A 953 26.97 -9.52 48.42
N THR A 954 27.68 -9.43 47.28
CA THR A 954 29.16 -9.48 47.05
C THR A 954 30.11 -10.60 47.59
N LEU A 955 31.09 -10.98 46.73
CA LEU A 955 32.52 -11.36 46.94
C LEU A 955 32.98 -12.86 46.87
N GLY A 956 34.12 -13.09 46.17
CA GLY A 956 34.88 -14.36 46.00
C GLY A 956 34.51 -15.21 44.77
N VAL A 957 35.25 -15.43 43.66
CA VAL A 957 36.64 -15.20 43.15
C VAL A 957 37.59 -16.44 43.19
N VAL A 958 38.24 -16.73 42.03
CA VAL A 958 39.29 -17.76 41.68
C VAL A 958 38.85 -19.22 41.38
N GLY A 959 39.29 -19.79 40.23
CA GLY A 959 39.65 -21.25 40.15
C GLY A 959 39.47 -22.07 38.84
N ILE A 960 40.46 -22.01 37.91
CA ILE A 960 41.28 -23.14 37.34
C ILE A 960 40.62 -24.49 36.93
N THR A 961 40.99 -25.24 35.86
CA THR A 961 41.54 -25.03 34.47
C THR A 961 41.90 -26.41 33.81
N LEU A 962 41.85 -26.54 32.46
CA LEU A 962 42.28 -27.70 31.60
C LEU A 962 41.38 -28.97 31.68
N VAL A 963 41.29 -29.92 30.72
CA VAL A 963 42.02 -30.33 29.47
C VAL A 963 40.97 -30.79 28.39
N ALA A 964 41.16 -31.41 27.19
CA ALA A 964 42.25 -31.91 26.31
C ALA A 964 41.75 -32.16 24.84
N THR A 965 42.69 -32.46 23.91
CA THR A 965 42.66 -33.32 22.67
C THR A 965 41.38 -33.61 21.86
N THR A 966 41.35 -33.83 20.53
CA THR A 966 42.05 -33.33 19.29
C THR A 966 41.86 -34.34 18.15
N ALA A 967 41.55 -33.88 16.93
CA ALA A 967 41.81 -34.60 15.67
C ALA A 967 42.11 -33.58 14.55
N THR A 968 42.99 -33.92 13.60
CA THR A 968 43.71 -32.91 12.77
C THR A 968 43.98 -33.41 11.35
N LEU A 969 44.47 -32.50 10.48
CA LEU A 969 45.03 -32.66 9.11
C LEU A 969 44.04 -32.37 7.97
N ALA A 970 44.40 -31.67 6.88
CA ALA A 970 45.51 -30.73 6.61
C ALA A 970 45.07 -29.85 5.41
N ALA A 971 45.10 -28.51 5.42
CA ALA A 971 46.22 -27.58 5.61
C ALA A 971 47.17 -27.44 4.39
N SER A 972 46.98 -26.38 3.60
CA SER A 972 48.05 -25.62 2.93
C SER A 972 47.58 -24.17 2.72
N SER A 973 48.48 -23.19 2.79
CA SER A 973 48.10 -21.77 2.85
C SER A 973 49.22 -20.80 2.44
N LEU A 974 48.82 -19.60 2.00
CA LEU A 974 49.65 -18.43 1.66
C LEU A 974 50.59 -18.67 0.44
N LYS A 975 50.90 -17.64 -0.39
CA LYS A 975 51.43 -16.34 0.03
C LYS A 975 51.20 -15.23 -1.00
N ARG A 976 51.05 -13.99 -0.53
CA ARG A 976 51.07 -12.75 -1.35
C ARG A 976 52.36 -12.61 -2.15
N ARG A 977 52.24 -12.07 -3.37
CA ARG A 977 53.13 -11.02 -3.90
C ARG A 977 52.29 -9.92 -4.56
N LYS A 978 52.82 -8.69 -4.58
CA LYS A 978 52.24 -7.57 -5.34
C LYS A 978 52.54 -7.78 -6.83
N ASN A 979 51.61 -7.37 -7.70
CA ASN A 979 51.66 -6.04 -8.31
C ASN A 979 50.27 -5.41 -8.21
#